data_AF-A0AAV0R6S6-F1
#
_entry.id   AF-A0AAV0R6S6-F1
#
_cell.length_a   1.000
_cell.length_b   1.000
_cell.length_c   1.000
_cell.angle_alpha   90.00
_cell.angle_beta   90.00
_cell.angle_gamma   90.00
#
_symmetry.space_group_name_H-M   'P 1'
#
loop_
_entity.id
_entity.type
_entity.pdbx_description
1 polymer ?
#
loop_
_entity_poly.entity_id
_entity_poly.type
_entity_poly.pdbx_seq_one_letter_code
_entity_poly.pdbx_strand_id
1 'polypeptide(L)'
;MADTVQYRLERMVEELDDLERRGLFTRREIAEIVKQRRKFEYRLKRPSPLKQDYLTYIDYETQLDTLRRLRKRSVARDLDKKKDNKRTKLSVSDFAGVSRIVEIYRLAVLRYKGDVDLWLRYLEFCRERSNGRMKKVLAQLIRFHPKVPGVWIYAAAWEFDHNLNVAAARALMQSGLRVCPTSDDLWVEYLRMELTYLNKLKSRKVALGEGRGSLVREDGDAVHEERKNVDGSNTDNEESEDKVDIFKEQGQNILQAVYSGAVEALPSSFSLRERFLEILEATDLAYSEDMRERILSDMKRDFSKDPKYWEWLARLELRHSQSSQGISDDLMLEQLQKAVKIYEEALEVVPSSVMFDLYTKFLMDVVVPKDGNTQLCVCTEDWISRLLTAYEKAELVGCMSEDLACRYASLYLQLGRFDEARKLARDLCSGDLANSSKLWLLRASMEIRHFTRDALSQSKASLDSIFGLIRDALAKVPLSKSEELWLMALKFFALERDYSDKLVEMSITAVAKSAGSDYRFSLSSAVVNFILHKDGLQDARKIYERFLALPHPDLSLYRKCIELEQNLASLGDKQCLVNARKLYDSALSTYDQDLSLWQDYYSMEIKVNTGFAFPQFIEIVCILFGDFLHFFCIPNRWHLALLLPP
;
A
#
# COMPACT_ATOMS: atom_id res chain seq x y z
N MET A 1 29.85 27.69 25.18
CA MET A 1 29.68 26.58 24.20
C MET A 1 30.96 25.75 24.04
N ALA A 2 32.11 26.37 23.78
CA ALA A 2 33.39 25.69 23.63
C ALA A 2 33.80 24.86 24.87
N ASP A 3 33.64 25.41 26.08
CA ASP A 3 34.07 24.74 27.33
C ASP A 3 33.36 23.41 27.57
N THR A 4 32.07 23.30 27.21
CA THR A 4 31.33 22.03 27.34
C THR A 4 31.75 20.98 26.33
N VAL A 5 32.19 21.39 25.13
CA VAL A 5 32.75 20.48 24.12
C VAL A 5 34.12 20.01 24.58
N GLN A 6 34.93 20.93 25.09
CA GLN A 6 36.26 20.64 25.62
C GLN A 6 36.19 19.66 26.81
N TYR A 7 35.32 19.90 27.78
CA TYR A 7 35.07 18.98 28.89
C TYR A 7 34.67 17.57 28.44
N ARG A 8 33.81 17.45 27.40
CA ARG A 8 33.43 16.15 26.86
C ARG A 8 34.61 15.43 26.22
N LEU A 9 35.47 16.14 25.50
CA LEU A 9 36.66 15.58 24.85
C LEU A 9 37.70 15.13 25.88
N GLU A 10 37.89 15.87 26.97
CA GLU A 10 38.80 15.52 28.06
C GLU A 10 38.42 14.19 28.72
N ARG A 11 37.11 13.92 28.88
CA ARG A 11 36.62 12.62 29.36
C ARG A 11 36.88 11.45 28.40
N MET A 12 37.28 11.73 27.15
CA MET A 12 37.63 10.69 26.17
C MET A 12 39.14 10.41 26.11
N VAL A 13 39.97 11.11 26.88
CA VAL A 13 41.43 10.95 26.80
C VAL A 13 41.85 9.57 27.29
N GLU A 14 41.31 9.11 28.43
CA GLU A 14 41.68 7.82 29.02
C GLU A 14 41.39 6.62 28.09
N GLU A 15 40.30 6.66 27.33
CA GLU A 15 39.97 5.59 26.37
C GLU A 15 40.87 5.62 25.14
N LEU A 16 41.32 6.80 24.70
CA LEU A 16 42.19 6.95 23.52
C LEU A 16 43.62 6.54 23.86
N ASP A 17 44.10 6.89 25.05
CA ASP A 17 45.39 6.46 25.58
C ASP A 17 45.45 4.93 25.71
N ASP A 18 44.37 4.30 26.17
CA ASP A 18 44.27 2.83 26.23
C ASP A 18 44.27 2.18 24.84
N LEU A 19 43.61 2.80 23.84
CA LEU A 19 43.65 2.32 22.45
C LEU A 19 45.06 2.38 21.85
N GLU A 20 45.83 3.43 22.18
CA GLU A 20 47.23 3.58 21.77
C GLU A 20 48.13 2.54 22.44
N ARG A 21 48.02 2.38 23.77
CA ARG A 21 48.82 1.42 24.56
C ARG A 21 48.63 -0.01 24.08
N ARG A 22 47.43 -0.34 23.60
CA ARG A 22 47.08 -1.66 23.06
C ARG A 22 47.49 -1.85 21.59
N GLY A 23 48.03 -0.83 20.94
CA GLY A 23 48.42 -0.87 19.53
C GLY A 23 47.25 -1.07 18.57
N LEU A 24 46.02 -0.75 18.99
CA LEU A 24 44.83 -0.90 18.14
C LEU A 24 44.71 0.25 17.14
N PHE A 25 45.19 1.43 17.53
CA PHE A 25 45.20 2.63 16.69
C PHE A 25 46.54 3.35 16.83
N THR A 26 46.98 3.96 15.74
CA THR A 26 48.19 4.80 15.74
C THR A 26 47.86 6.21 16.25
N ARG A 27 48.87 6.94 16.74
CA ARG A 27 48.70 8.35 17.15
C ARG A 27 48.08 9.24 16.08
N ARG A 28 48.41 8.99 14.80
CA ARG A 28 47.86 9.75 13.66
C ARG A 28 46.36 9.52 13.51
N GLU A 29 45.94 8.26 13.56
CA GLU A 29 44.52 7.88 13.51
C GLU A 29 43.75 8.41 14.72
N ILE A 30 44.34 8.37 15.92
CA ILE A 30 43.73 8.93 17.14
C ILE A 30 43.51 10.43 16.99
N ALA A 31 44.49 11.17 16.44
CA ALA A 31 44.33 12.60 16.18
C ALA A 31 43.18 12.89 15.20
N GLU A 32 42.99 12.05 14.19
CA GLU A 32 41.85 12.13 13.26
C GLU A 32 40.53 11.83 13.96
N ILE A 33 40.47 10.81 14.82
CA ILE A 33 39.28 10.47 15.62
C ILE A 33 38.89 11.65 16.52
N VAL A 34 39.85 12.26 17.23
CA VAL A 34 39.61 13.45 18.06
C VAL A 34 39.09 14.62 17.22
N LYS A 35 39.66 14.84 16.03
CA LYS A 35 39.20 15.88 15.10
C LYS A 35 37.76 15.66 14.66
N GLN A 36 37.37 14.43 14.32
CA GLN A 36 36.00 14.12 13.91
C GLN A 36 35.01 14.22 15.07
N ARG A 37 35.34 13.65 16.24
CA ARG A 37 34.52 13.76 17.45
C ARG A 37 34.29 15.21 17.84
N ARG A 38 35.34 16.05 17.80
CA ARG A 38 35.21 17.49 18.04
C ARG A 38 34.19 18.15 17.09
N LYS A 39 34.22 17.83 15.80
CA LYS A 39 33.25 18.36 14.83
C LYS A 39 31.81 17.93 15.17
N PHE A 40 31.59 16.66 15.51
CA PHE A 40 30.27 16.17 15.90
C PHE A 40 29.77 16.81 17.20
N GLU A 41 30.63 16.95 18.22
CA GLU A 41 30.26 17.61 19.47
C GLU A 41 29.87 19.09 19.25
N TYR A 42 30.57 19.81 18.37
CA TYR A 42 30.16 21.17 18.00
C TYR A 42 28.82 21.20 17.24
N ARG A 43 28.56 20.25 16.34
CA ARG A 43 27.27 20.13 15.64
C ARG A 43 26.12 19.90 16.62
N LEU A 44 26.31 19.00 17.59
CA LEU A 44 25.32 18.69 18.61
C LEU A 44 25.08 19.81 19.63
N LYS A 45 26.05 20.71 19.83
CA LYS A 45 25.93 21.85 20.74
C LYS A 45 25.33 23.12 20.13
N ARG A 46 24.96 23.08 18.85
CA ARG A 46 24.19 24.15 18.20
C ARG A 46 22.86 24.36 18.96
N PRO A 47 22.28 25.57 18.96
CA PRO A 47 20.96 25.82 19.58
C PRO A 47 19.86 24.90 19.03
N SER A 48 19.93 24.60 17.73
CA SER A 48 19.05 23.67 17.02
C SER A 48 19.88 22.60 16.29
N PRO A 49 20.33 21.54 16.98
CA PRO A 49 20.98 20.42 16.29
C PRO A 49 19.95 19.71 15.40
N LEU A 50 20.38 19.10 14.31
CA LEU A 50 19.50 18.35 13.41
C LEU A 50 19.48 16.86 13.79
N LYS A 51 18.38 16.15 13.52
CA LYS A 51 18.27 14.69 13.75
C LYS A 51 19.39 13.94 13.01
N GLN A 52 19.68 14.37 11.79
CA GLN A 52 20.76 13.81 10.96
C GLN A 52 22.14 13.97 11.60
N ASP A 53 22.39 15.02 12.39
CA ASP A 53 23.67 15.18 13.11
C ASP A 53 23.87 14.07 14.15
N TYR A 54 22.81 13.68 14.85
CA TYR A 54 22.86 12.55 15.80
C TYR A 54 23.07 11.23 15.07
N LEU A 55 22.31 10.97 14.00
CA LEU A 55 22.42 9.73 13.24
C LEU A 55 23.81 9.56 12.63
N THR A 56 24.33 10.60 11.96
CA THR A 56 25.68 10.55 11.36
C THR A 56 26.78 10.35 12.41
N TYR A 57 26.62 10.90 13.62
CA TYR A 57 27.56 10.66 14.71
C TYR A 57 27.47 9.24 15.26
N ILE A 58 26.25 8.71 15.42
CA ILE A 58 26.01 7.32 15.82
C ILE A 58 26.60 6.35 14.81
N ASP A 59 26.39 6.58 13.52
CA ASP A 59 26.92 5.75 12.44
C ASP A 59 28.45 5.77 12.46
N TYR A 60 29.06 6.94 12.62
CA TYR A 60 30.51 7.09 12.77
C TYR A 60 31.07 6.32 13.97
N GLU A 61 30.49 6.47 15.16
CA GLU A 61 30.95 5.75 16.35
C GLU A 61 30.70 4.24 16.25
N THR A 62 29.62 3.83 15.59
CA THR A 62 29.33 2.41 15.32
C THR A 62 30.38 1.82 14.39
N GLN A 63 30.72 2.50 13.30
CA GLN A 63 31.80 2.11 12.40
C GLN A 63 33.14 2.06 13.13
N LEU A 64 33.46 3.04 13.96
CA LEU A 64 34.69 3.05 14.76
C LEU A 64 34.76 1.87 15.73
N ASP A 65 33.66 1.53 16.42
CA ASP A 65 33.63 0.36 17.31
C ASP A 65 33.75 -0.96 16.53
N THR A 66 33.15 -1.07 15.33
CA THR A 66 33.34 -2.25 14.48
C THR A 66 34.79 -2.40 14.04
N LEU A 67 35.45 -1.32 13.62
CA LEU A 67 36.87 -1.31 13.25
C LEU A 67 37.75 -1.72 14.42
N ARG A 68 37.50 -1.15 15.61
CA ARG A 68 38.20 -1.51 16.85
C ARG A 68 38.08 -3.00 17.15
N ARG A 69 36.89 -3.60 17.00
CA ARG A 69 36.68 -5.05 17.20
C ARG A 69 37.44 -5.90 16.19
N LEU A 70 37.43 -5.51 14.91
CA LEU A 70 38.19 -6.21 13.86
C LEU A 70 39.69 -6.18 14.14
N ARG A 71 40.22 -5.02 14.52
CA ARG A 71 41.64 -4.86 14.89
C ARG A 71 41.99 -5.64 16.15
N LYS A 72 41.13 -5.61 17.18
CA LYS A 72 41.30 -6.42 18.39
C LYS A 72 41.36 -7.92 18.07
N ARG A 73 40.49 -8.41 17.17
CA ARG A 73 40.53 -9.82 16.70
C ARG A 73 41.81 -10.12 15.93
N SER A 74 42.30 -9.20 15.10
CA SER A 74 43.57 -9.38 14.39
C SER A 74 44.75 -9.49 15.36
N VAL A 75 44.87 -8.54 16.29
CA VAL A 75 45.93 -8.52 17.30
C VAL A 75 45.87 -9.77 18.17
N ALA A 76 44.67 -10.22 18.56
CA ALA A 76 44.51 -11.48 19.30
C ALA A 76 45.05 -12.68 18.50
N ARG A 77 44.72 -12.80 17.21
CA ARG A 77 45.24 -13.88 16.33
C ARG A 77 46.77 -13.82 16.21
N ASP A 78 47.36 -12.64 16.13
CA ASP A 78 48.81 -12.48 16.00
C ASP A 78 49.55 -12.80 17.30
N LEU A 79 48.91 -12.57 18.45
CA LEU A 79 49.42 -12.99 19.77
C LEU A 79 49.33 -14.52 19.95
N ASP A 80 48.22 -15.14 19.53
CA ASP A 80 48.04 -16.59 19.58
C ASP A 80 49.08 -17.32 18.70
N LYS A 81 49.39 -16.78 17.51
CA LYS A 81 50.46 -17.29 16.63
C LYS A 81 51.84 -17.22 17.27
N LYS A 82 52.09 -16.24 18.14
CA LYS A 82 53.38 -16.04 18.82
C LYS A 82 53.55 -16.91 20.07
N LYS A 83 52.62 -17.84 20.36
CA LYS A 83 52.58 -18.68 21.59
C LYS A 83 52.63 -17.87 22.89
N ASP A 84 52.21 -16.61 22.84
CA ASP A 84 52.16 -15.77 24.03
C ASP A 84 50.75 -15.89 24.63
N ASN A 85 50.62 -16.71 25.68
CA ASN A 85 49.35 -17.18 26.24
C ASN A 85 48.57 -16.10 27.02
N LYS A 86 48.76 -14.82 26.69
CA LYS A 86 48.08 -13.67 27.29
C LYS A 86 46.81 -13.35 26.51
N ARG A 87 45.68 -13.92 26.92
CA ARG A 87 44.36 -13.44 26.50
C ARG A 87 44.27 -11.93 26.77
N THR A 88 43.99 -11.14 25.74
CA THR A 88 43.79 -9.69 25.90
C THR A 88 42.65 -9.42 26.87
N LYS A 89 42.97 -8.92 28.07
CA LYS A 89 42.00 -8.56 29.11
C LYS A 89 41.03 -7.47 28.59
N LEU A 90 39.83 -7.46 29.15
CA LEU A 90 38.85 -6.38 28.93
C LEU A 90 39.40 -5.09 29.54
N SER A 91 39.44 -4.01 28.77
CA SER A 91 39.90 -2.68 29.21
C SER A 91 38.80 -1.63 29.02
N VAL A 92 39.04 -0.41 29.51
CA VAL A 92 38.12 0.73 29.42
C VAL A 92 37.73 1.00 27.96
N SER A 93 38.67 0.89 27.01
CA SER A 93 38.41 1.08 25.58
C SER A 93 37.40 0.09 24.98
N ASP A 94 37.15 -1.05 25.63
CA ASP A 94 36.19 -2.04 25.15
C ASP A 94 34.73 -1.62 25.37
N PHE A 95 34.46 -0.85 26.43
CA PHE A 95 33.11 -0.42 26.82
C PHE A 95 32.82 1.04 26.46
N ALA A 96 33.88 1.84 26.32
CA ALA A 96 33.84 3.27 26.02
C ALA A 96 33.01 3.61 24.78
N GLY A 97 33.31 2.98 23.63
CA GLY A 97 32.62 3.25 22.37
C GLY A 97 31.11 2.95 22.43
N VAL A 98 30.74 1.79 22.99
CA VAL A 98 29.32 1.42 23.16
C VAL A 98 28.62 2.38 24.12
N SER A 99 29.26 2.74 25.23
CA SER A 99 28.72 3.70 26.20
C SER A 99 28.45 5.07 25.58
N ARG A 100 29.33 5.53 24.68
CA ARG A 100 29.15 6.78 23.93
C ARG A 100 27.97 6.70 22.99
N ILE A 101 27.86 5.65 22.18
CA ILE A 101 26.73 5.46 21.26
C ILE A 101 25.41 5.50 22.05
N VAL A 102 25.33 4.81 23.19
CA VAL A 102 24.16 4.84 24.08
C VAL A 102 23.84 6.24 24.59
N GLU A 103 24.84 7.03 24.97
CA GLU A 103 24.62 8.41 25.43
C GLU A 103 24.16 9.33 24.29
N ILE A 104 24.70 9.17 23.07
CA ILE A 104 24.26 9.93 21.90
C ILE A 104 22.80 9.59 21.57
N TYR A 105 22.43 8.31 21.56
CA TYR A 105 21.03 7.90 21.40
C TYR A 105 20.14 8.50 22.48
N ARG A 106 20.55 8.46 23.74
CA ARG A 106 19.79 9.06 24.86
C ARG A 106 19.56 10.55 24.65
N LEU A 107 20.58 11.29 24.22
CA LEU A 107 20.46 12.72 23.91
C LEU A 107 19.51 12.96 22.73
N ALA A 108 19.63 12.15 21.66
CA ALA A 108 18.79 12.26 20.47
C ALA A 108 17.32 12.04 20.82
N VAL A 109 17.04 10.99 21.57
CA VAL A 109 15.71 10.55 21.97
C VAL A 109 15.03 11.52 22.95
N LEU A 110 15.80 12.12 23.88
CA LEU A 110 15.27 13.15 24.77
C LEU A 110 14.91 14.45 24.03
N ARG A 111 15.56 14.73 22.90
CA ARG A 111 15.30 15.90 22.07
C ARG A 111 14.16 15.66 21.07
N TYR A 112 14.17 14.53 20.39
CA TYR A 112 13.20 14.10 19.37
C TYR A 112 12.28 13.03 19.94
N LYS A 113 11.52 13.39 20.98
CA LYS A 113 10.67 12.44 21.69
C LYS A 113 9.61 11.82 20.81
N GLY A 114 9.08 12.52 19.81
CA GLY A 114 7.96 12.07 18.97
C GLY A 114 8.33 11.01 17.93
N ASP A 115 9.60 10.73 17.73
CA ASP A 115 10.11 9.93 16.61
C ASP A 115 10.28 8.47 17.01
N VAL A 116 9.24 7.65 16.77
CA VAL A 116 9.23 6.23 17.15
C VAL A 116 10.35 5.44 16.45
N ASP A 117 10.69 5.78 15.20
CA ASP A 117 11.76 5.10 14.46
C ASP A 117 13.12 5.27 15.13
N LEU A 118 13.40 6.46 15.67
CA LEU A 118 14.62 6.71 16.43
C LEU A 118 14.70 5.84 17.69
N TRP A 119 13.57 5.67 18.39
CA TRP A 119 13.49 4.77 19.53
C TRP A 119 13.70 3.30 19.13
N LEU A 120 13.10 2.85 18.02
CA LEU A 120 13.28 1.48 17.52
C LEU A 120 14.75 1.20 17.17
N ARG A 121 15.43 2.11 16.47
CA ARG A 121 16.87 2.00 16.20
C ARG A 121 17.70 1.92 17.48
N TYR A 122 17.32 2.69 18.50
CA TYR A 122 18.00 2.64 19.79
C TYR A 122 17.79 1.30 20.52
N LEU A 123 16.58 0.74 20.45
CA LEU A 123 16.25 -0.58 21.00
C LEU A 123 16.99 -1.70 20.26
N GLU A 124 17.04 -1.66 18.94
CA GLU A 124 17.80 -2.60 18.11
C GLU A 124 19.30 -2.58 18.47
N PHE A 125 19.88 -1.39 18.64
CA PHE A 125 21.25 -1.25 19.10
C PHE A 125 21.45 -1.86 20.50
N CYS A 126 20.50 -1.66 21.42
CA CYS A 126 20.56 -2.27 22.75
C CYS A 126 20.47 -3.79 22.69
N ARG A 127 19.66 -4.34 21.77
CA ARG A 127 19.50 -5.78 21.53
C ARG A 127 20.81 -6.39 21.01
N GLU A 128 21.41 -5.83 19.97
CA GLU A 128 22.67 -6.35 19.39
C GLU A 128 23.85 -6.34 20.37
N ARG A 129 23.85 -5.39 21.29
CA ARG A 129 24.96 -5.19 22.23
C ARG A 129 24.70 -5.82 23.60
N SER A 130 23.58 -6.54 23.77
CA SER A 130 23.14 -7.16 25.02
C SER A 130 23.28 -6.22 26.23
N ASN A 131 22.92 -4.95 26.03
CA ASN A 131 23.04 -3.93 27.07
C ASN A 131 21.91 -4.09 28.09
N GLY A 132 22.25 -4.18 29.39
CA GLY A 132 21.28 -4.25 30.49
C GLY A 132 20.40 -2.98 30.68
N ARG A 133 20.45 -2.03 29.73
CA ARG A 133 19.63 -0.80 29.73
C ARG A 133 18.31 -0.95 28.99
N MET A 134 18.08 -2.04 28.26
CA MET A 134 16.88 -2.29 27.45
C MET A 134 15.58 -2.01 28.20
N LYS A 135 15.42 -2.56 29.42
CA LYS A 135 14.24 -2.36 30.27
C LYS A 135 13.97 -0.88 30.59
N LYS A 136 15.02 -0.08 30.83
CA LYS A 136 14.89 1.36 31.12
C LYS A 136 14.45 2.13 29.88
N VAL A 137 14.97 1.76 28.70
CA VAL A 137 14.61 2.39 27.42
C VAL A 137 13.16 2.06 27.07
N LEU A 138 12.74 0.80 27.19
CA LEU A 138 11.35 0.38 26.97
C LEU A 138 10.38 1.12 27.90
N ALA A 139 10.69 1.21 29.19
CA ALA A 139 9.87 1.96 30.14
C ALA A 139 9.75 3.46 29.78
N GLN A 140 10.83 4.06 29.27
CA GLN A 140 10.80 5.45 28.79
C GLN A 140 9.97 5.58 27.52
N LEU A 141 10.14 4.67 26.55
CA LEU A 141 9.42 4.66 25.29
C LEU A 141 7.91 4.53 25.53
N ILE A 142 7.48 3.59 26.37
CA ILE A 142 6.06 3.43 26.77
C ILE A 142 5.52 4.71 27.39
N ARG A 143 6.30 5.36 28.25
CA ARG A 143 5.87 6.62 28.91
C ARG A 143 5.67 7.75 27.91
N PHE A 144 6.49 7.83 26.86
CA PHE A 144 6.36 8.88 25.84
C PHE A 144 5.34 8.53 24.74
N HIS A 145 5.14 7.25 24.44
CA HIS A 145 4.25 6.75 23.39
C HIS A 145 3.24 5.70 23.90
N PRO A 146 2.40 6.03 24.89
CA PRO A 146 1.44 5.08 25.44
C PRO A 146 0.34 4.68 24.44
N LYS A 147 0.06 5.53 23.44
CA LYS A 147 -0.99 5.33 22.43
C LYS A 147 -0.59 4.46 21.25
N VAL A 148 0.67 4.01 21.17
CA VAL A 148 1.17 3.21 20.05
C VAL A 148 1.18 1.75 20.46
N PRO A 149 0.26 0.90 19.96
CA PRO A 149 0.14 -0.50 20.39
C PRO A 149 1.41 -1.33 20.15
N GLY A 150 2.09 -1.10 19.03
CA GLY A 150 3.32 -1.81 18.67
C GLY A 150 4.45 -1.67 19.70
N VAL A 151 4.50 -0.57 20.46
CA VAL A 151 5.46 -0.38 21.55
C VAL A 151 5.20 -1.36 22.70
N TRP A 152 3.92 -1.55 23.06
CA TRP A 152 3.50 -2.48 24.10
C TRP A 152 3.79 -3.92 23.68
N ILE A 153 3.45 -4.27 22.43
CA ILE A 153 3.71 -5.59 21.85
C ILE A 153 5.20 -5.91 21.92
N TYR A 154 6.04 -4.99 21.44
CA TYR A 154 7.49 -5.16 21.45
C TYR A 154 8.06 -5.30 22.87
N ALA A 155 7.58 -4.48 23.82
CA ALA A 155 8.03 -4.54 25.20
C ALA A 155 7.65 -5.85 25.89
N ALA A 156 6.44 -6.36 25.67
CA ALA A 156 6.01 -7.64 26.24
C ALA A 156 6.73 -8.82 25.58
N ALA A 157 6.91 -8.81 24.25
CA ALA A 157 7.69 -9.82 23.54
C ALA A 157 9.14 -9.90 24.06
N TRP A 158 9.75 -8.75 24.34
CA TRP A 158 11.08 -8.70 24.95
C TRP A 158 11.13 -9.37 26.33
N GLU A 159 10.19 -9.03 27.23
CA GLU A 159 10.12 -9.64 28.56
C GLU A 159 9.78 -11.14 28.52
N PHE A 160 8.98 -11.57 27.54
CA PHE A 160 8.59 -12.97 27.33
C PHE A 160 9.73 -13.84 26.79
N ASP A 161 10.40 -13.40 25.72
CA ASP A 161 11.40 -14.23 25.03
C ASP A 161 12.78 -14.15 25.67
N HIS A 162 13.20 -12.97 26.15
CA HIS A 162 14.56 -12.77 26.65
C HIS A 162 14.66 -12.93 28.17
N ASN A 163 13.75 -12.31 28.91
CA ASN A 163 13.76 -12.39 30.38
C ASN A 163 12.99 -13.61 30.92
N LEU A 164 12.28 -14.35 30.06
CA LEU A 164 11.41 -15.48 30.40
C LEU A 164 10.39 -15.14 31.50
N ASN A 165 10.01 -13.85 31.60
CA ASN A 165 9.12 -13.35 32.65
C ASN A 165 7.71 -13.13 32.09
N VAL A 166 6.91 -14.18 32.19
CA VAL A 166 5.54 -14.22 31.65
C VAL A 166 4.60 -13.32 32.43
N ALA A 167 4.77 -13.22 33.75
CA ALA A 167 3.96 -12.34 34.59
C ALA A 167 4.15 -10.86 34.22
N ALA A 168 5.41 -10.44 33.98
CA ALA A 168 5.71 -9.09 33.51
C ALA A 168 5.17 -8.83 32.11
N ALA A 169 5.33 -9.78 31.17
CA ALA A 169 4.79 -9.66 29.82
C ALA A 169 3.26 -9.53 29.82
N ARG A 170 2.56 -10.37 30.59
CA ARG A 170 1.10 -10.29 30.79
C ARG A 170 0.67 -8.95 31.37
N ALA A 171 1.35 -8.47 32.42
CA ALA A 171 1.04 -7.17 33.03
C ALA A 171 1.25 -6.00 32.06
N LEU A 172 2.27 -6.07 31.19
CA LEU A 172 2.50 -5.07 30.15
C LEU A 172 1.40 -5.11 29.09
N MET A 173 1.02 -6.28 28.58
CA MET A 173 -0.05 -6.41 27.59
C MET A 173 -1.40 -5.93 28.13
N GLN A 174 -1.78 -6.35 29.35
CA GLN A 174 -3.01 -5.90 30.00
C GLN A 174 -3.00 -4.38 30.27
N SER A 175 -1.85 -3.81 30.61
CA SER A 175 -1.72 -2.35 30.73
C SER A 175 -1.84 -1.66 29.39
N GLY A 176 -1.28 -2.24 28.32
CA GLY A 176 -1.45 -1.78 26.95
C GLY A 176 -2.91 -1.80 26.52
N LEU A 177 -3.64 -2.89 26.77
CA LEU A 177 -5.05 -3.05 26.42
C LEU A 177 -5.95 -2.03 27.13
N ARG A 178 -5.64 -1.67 28.38
CA ARG A 178 -6.35 -0.59 29.10
C ARG A 178 -6.15 0.78 28.46
N VAL A 179 -4.99 1.02 27.84
CA VAL A 179 -4.64 2.31 27.23
C VAL A 179 -5.07 2.37 25.76
N CYS A 180 -4.96 1.26 25.04
CA CYS A 180 -5.27 1.11 23.62
C CYS A 180 -6.26 -0.05 23.39
N PRO A 181 -7.51 0.05 23.87
CA PRO A 181 -8.49 -1.02 23.69
C PRO A 181 -8.92 -1.19 22.23
N THR A 182 -8.72 -0.16 21.41
CA THR A 182 -9.17 -0.10 20.02
C THR A 182 -8.25 -0.80 19.01
N SER A 183 -7.17 -1.43 19.47
CA SER A 183 -6.15 -2.02 18.59
C SER A 183 -6.37 -3.52 18.41
N ASP A 184 -6.69 -3.94 17.19
CA ASP A 184 -6.84 -5.37 16.85
C ASP A 184 -5.54 -6.16 17.11
N ASP A 185 -4.41 -5.62 16.67
CA ASP A 185 -3.10 -6.29 16.79
C ASP A 185 -2.73 -6.61 18.25
N LEU A 186 -3.12 -5.75 19.20
CA LEU A 186 -2.77 -5.94 20.60
C LEU A 186 -3.55 -7.09 21.24
N TRP A 187 -4.82 -7.24 20.89
CA TRP A 187 -5.66 -8.37 21.32
C TRP A 187 -5.18 -9.70 20.74
N VAL A 188 -4.86 -9.70 19.44
CA VAL A 188 -4.35 -10.88 18.72
C VAL A 188 -3.01 -11.32 19.30
N GLU A 189 -2.06 -10.40 19.48
CA GLU A 189 -0.75 -10.72 20.04
C GLU A 189 -0.82 -11.15 21.51
N TYR A 190 -1.75 -10.59 22.28
CA TYR A 190 -2.00 -11.05 23.66
C TYR A 190 -2.47 -12.51 23.68
N LEU A 191 -3.44 -12.88 22.84
CA LEU A 191 -3.89 -14.27 22.73
C LEU A 191 -2.74 -15.19 22.27
N ARG A 192 -2.00 -14.81 21.22
CA ARG A 192 -0.86 -15.59 20.72
C ARG A 192 0.20 -15.81 21.80
N MET A 193 0.51 -14.78 22.59
CA MET A 193 1.47 -14.87 23.69
C MET A 193 1.00 -15.87 24.77
N GLU A 194 -0.25 -15.80 25.20
CA GLU A 194 -0.81 -16.72 26.21
C GLU A 194 -0.85 -18.17 25.72
N LEU A 195 -1.28 -18.41 24.49
CA LEU A 195 -1.28 -19.76 23.89
C LEU A 195 0.14 -20.30 23.73
N THR A 196 1.08 -19.45 23.31
CA THR A 196 2.51 -19.82 23.22
C THR A 196 3.08 -20.17 24.60
N TYR A 197 2.69 -19.44 25.64
CA TYR A 197 3.08 -19.75 27.01
C TYR A 197 2.55 -21.11 27.46
N LEU A 198 1.28 -21.40 27.22
CA LEU A 198 0.68 -22.70 27.52
C LEU A 198 1.38 -23.84 26.78
N ASN A 199 1.69 -23.65 25.49
CA ASN A 199 2.44 -24.63 24.71
C ASN A 199 3.84 -24.88 25.29
N LYS A 200 4.56 -23.82 25.67
CA LYS A 200 5.87 -23.94 26.35
C LYS A 200 5.73 -24.70 27.69
N LEU A 201 4.65 -24.48 28.44
CA LEU A 201 4.40 -25.15 29.71
C LEU A 201 4.09 -26.64 29.51
N LYS A 202 3.25 -26.97 28.51
CA LYS A 202 2.96 -28.34 28.09
C LYS A 202 4.24 -29.07 27.67
N SER A 203 5.07 -28.47 26.81
CA SER A 203 6.35 -29.06 26.39
C SER A 203 7.30 -29.31 27.57
N ARG A 204 7.36 -28.40 28.55
CA ARG A 204 8.16 -28.60 29.78
C ARG A 204 7.65 -29.77 30.61
N LYS A 205 6.33 -29.89 30.80
CA LYS A 205 5.74 -30.99 31.56
C LYS A 205 5.99 -32.35 30.89
N VAL A 206 5.90 -32.41 29.57
CA VAL A 206 6.25 -33.60 28.78
C VAL A 206 7.73 -33.95 28.94
N ALA A 207 8.63 -32.96 28.85
CA ALA A 207 10.08 -33.17 29.00
C ALA A 207 10.49 -33.62 30.41
N LEU A 208 9.74 -33.24 31.45
CA LEU A 208 9.97 -33.66 32.83
C LEU A 208 9.49 -35.09 33.13
N GLY A 209 8.83 -35.76 32.17
CA GLY A 209 8.39 -37.15 32.35
C GLY A 209 7.18 -37.33 33.29
N GLU A 210 6.56 -36.24 33.74
CA GLU A 210 5.35 -36.23 34.59
C GLU A 210 4.07 -36.66 33.85
N GLY A 211 4.20 -37.38 32.73
CA GLY A 211 3.09 -38.02 32.02
C GLY A 211 2.50 -39.24 32.75
N ARG A 212 3.15 -39.71 33.82
CA ARG A 212 2.62 -40.75 34.72
C ARG A 212 2.97 -40.44 36.17
N GLY A 213 2.02 -39.87 36.90
CA GLY A 213 1.97 -39.97 38.36
C GLY A 213 2.36 -38.71 39.14
N SER A 214 1.32 -38.14 39.78
CA SER A 214 1.37 -37.48 41.09
C SER A 214 2.07 -36.11 41.20
N LEU A 215 1.29 -35.04 41.44
CA LEU A 215 0.95 -34.61 42.80
C LEU A 215 0.11 -33.32 42.75
N VAL A 216 -1.09 -33.39 43.33
CA VAL A 216 -1.65 -32.28 44.09
C VAL A 216 -0.71 -32.04 45.26
N ARG A 217 -0.11 -30.85 45.35
CA ARG A 217 0.25 -30.20 46.61
C ARG A 217 0.17 -28.69 46.43
N GLU A 218 -0.87 -28.10 47.01
CA GLU A 218 -0.72 -26.83 47.72
C GLU A 218 0.38 -27.03 48.77
N ASP A 219 1.34 -26.11 48.84
CA ASP A 219 1.43 -25.15 49.95
C ASP A 219 2.82 -24.52 50.10
N GLY A 220 2.82 -23.32 50.68
CA GLY A 220 4.00 -22.71 51.28
C GLY A 220 4.50 -23.46 52.52
N ASP A 221 5.76 -23.16 52.84
CA ASP A 221 6.45 -23.33 54.13
C ASP A 221 6.60 -24.71 54.81
N ALA A 222 7.90 -25.04 54.99
CA ALA A 222 8.57 -25.57 56.19
C ALA A 222 8.50 -27.07 56.59
N VAL A 223 9.70 -27.69 56.49
CA VAL A 223 10.44 -28.44 57.54
C VAL A 223 10.02 -29.87 57.97
N HIS A 224 11.06 -30.73 57.99
CA HIS A 224 11.31 -32.01 58.70
C HIS A 224 10.72 -33.35 58.21
N GLU A 225 11.66 -34.16 57.73
CA GLU A 225 12.01 -35.55 58.07
C GLU A 225 10.99 -36.64 58.47
N GLU A 226 11.38 -37.82 58.00
CA GLU A 226 11.27 -39.18 58.56
C GLU A 226 10.32 -40.19 57.91
N ARG A 227 10.91 -41.39 57.79
CA ARG A 227 10.54 -42.55 56.98
C ARG A 227 9.38 -43.33 57.59
N LYS A 228 8.62 -44.05 56.77
CA LYS A 228 8.30 -45.47 56.99
C LYS A 228 7.70 -46.12 55.73
N ASN A 229 8.24 -47.30 55.40
CA ASN A 229 7.72 -48.26 54.43
C ASN A 229 6.44 -48.95 54.96
N VAL A 230 5.60 -49.47 54.06
CA VAL A 230 5.11 -50.88 53.99
C VAL A 230 3.92 -50.97 53.01
N ASP A 231 4.21 -51.61 51.87
CA ASP A 231 3.54 -52.79 51.30
C ASP A 231 2.15 -52.73 50.61
N GLY A 232 2.14 -53.35 49.42
CA GLY A 232 1.10 -54.28 48.99
C GLY A 232 -0.16 -53.75 48.31
N SER A 233 -0.16 -53.67 46.97
CA SER A 233 -0.87 -54.64 46.12
C SER A 233 -1.03 -54.11 44.69
N ASN A 234 -0.62 -54.94 43.73
CA ASN A 234 -0.95 -54.79 42.32
C ASN A 234 -2.46 -54.97 42.14
N THR A 235 -3.06 -54.06 41.38
CA THR A 235 -4.23 -54.37 40.57
C THR A 235 -4.04 -53.66 39.24
N ASP A 236 -3.63 -54.43 38.24
CA ASP A 236 -3.76 -54.04 36.85
C ASP A 236 -5.25 -53.83 36.58
N ASN A 237 -5.63 -52.61 36.21
CA ASN A 237 -6.86 -52.36 35.48
C ASN A 237 -6.51 -51.39 34.34
N GLU A 238 -6.79 -51.88 33.14
CA GLU A 238 -6.88 -51.14 31.89
C GLU A 238 -7.92 -50.01 31.99
N GLU A 239 -7.90 -49.11 31.00
CA GLU A 239 -8.87 -48.02 30.74
C GLU A 239 -8.59 -46.72 31.51
N SER A 240 -8.47 -45.52 30.91
CA SER A 240 -9.05 -44.99 29.68
C SER A 240 -8.26 -43.75 29.21
N GLU A 241 -8.34 -43.46 27.91
CA GLU A 241 -7.79 -42.26 27.24
C GLU A 241 -8.55 -40.95 27.59
N ASP A 242 -9.41 -40.95 28.61
CA ASP A 242 -10.37 -39.88 28.95
C ASP A 242 -9.90 -38.93 30.07
N LYS A 243 -8.68 -38.42 29.97
CA LYS A 243 -8.33 -37.15 30.63
C LYS A 243 -8.04 -36.13 29.54
N VAL A 244 -9.07 -35.40 29.15
CA VAL A 244 -8.95 -34.19 28.34
C VAL A 244 -7.73 -33.41 28.85
N ASP A 245 -6.77 -33.22 27.96
CA ASP A 245 -5.48 -32.61 28.27
C ASP A 245 -5.74 -31.26 28.95
N ILE A 246 -5.48 -31.14 30.25
CA ILE A 246 -5.82 -29.96 31.09
C ILE A 246 -5.38 -28.64 30.42
N PHE A 247 -4.30 -28.69 29.63
CA PHE A 247 -3.80 -27.55 28.86
C PHE A 247 -4.72 -27.12 27.71
N LYS A 248 -5.44 -28.05 27.08
CA LYS A 248 -6.42 -27.75 26.04
C LYS A 248 -7.63 -27.01 26.60
N GLU A 249 -8.15 -27.43 27.78
CA GLU A 249 -9.22 -26.71 28.48
C GLU A 249 -8.78 -25.33 28.96
N GLN A 250 -7.56 -25.22 29.52
CA GLN A 250 -6.99 -23.93 29.91
C GLN A 250 -6.81 -22.99 28.70
N GLY A 251 -6.38 -23.52 27.55
CA GLY A 251 -6.28 -22.78 26.31
C GLY A 251 -7.62 -22.25 25.81
N GLN A 252 -8.67 -23.09 25.85
CA GLN A 252 -10.02 -22.69 25.50
C GLN A 252 -10.56 -21.60 26.42
N ASN A 253 -10.38 -21.75 27.74
CA ASN A 253 -10.83 -20.75 28.71
C ASN A 253 -10.16 -19.39 28.50
N ILE A 254 -8.85 -19.39 28.21
CA ILE A 254 -8.12 -18.17 27.87
C ILE A 254 -8.65 -17.57 26.57
N LEU A 255 -8.83 -18.37 25.52
CA LEU A 255 -9.36 -17.90 24.25
C LEU A 255 -10.74 -17.29 24.41
N GLN A 256 -11.63 -17.95 25.16
CA GLN A 256 -12.97 -17.46 25.43
C GLN A 256 -12.95 -16.12 26.19
N ALA A 257 -12.14 -16.00 27.25
CA ALA A 257 -12.06 -14.79 28.05
C ALA A 257 -11.46 -13.60 27.27
N VAL A 258 -10.43 -13.87 26.45
CA VAL A 258 -9.81 -12.83 25.61
C VAL A 258 -10.75 -12.44 24.48
N TYR A 259 -11.44 -13.40 23.85
CA TYR A 259 -12.40 -13.13 22.78
C TYR A 259 -13.58 -12.30 23.28
N SER A 260 -14.20 -12.64 24.42
CA SER A 260 -15.30 -11.85 24.97
C SER A 260 -14.87 -10.41 25.28
N GLY A 261 -13.70 -10.23 25.90
CA GLY A 261 -13.15 -8.89 26.17
C GLY A 261 -12.83 -8.11 24.89
N ALA A 262 -12.36 -8.80 23.86
CA ALA A 262 -12.05 -8.20 22.56
C ALA A 262 -13.31 -7.78 21.80
N VAL A 263 -14.36 -8.60 21.79
CA VAL A 263 -15.65 -8.28 21.16
C VAL A 263 -16.37 -7.12 21.87
N GLU A 264 -16.30 -7.06 23.20
CA GLU A 264 -16.83 -5.93 23.97
C GLU A 264 -16.08 -4.62 23.66
N ALA A 265 -14.75 -4.69 23.53
CA ALA A 265 -13.92 -3.53 23.23
C ALA A 265 -14.04 -3.08 21.76
N LEU A 266 -14.20 -4.02 20.83
CA LEU A 266 -14.20 -3.81 19.38
C LEU A 266 -15.35 -4.57 18.68
N PRO A 267 -16.61 -4.13 18.85
CA PRO A 267 -17.74 -4.81 18.23
C PRO A 267 -17.71 -4.75 16.70
N SER A 268 -17.18 -3.68 16.13
CA SER A 268 -17.20 -3.39 14.69
C SER A 268 -16.02 -3.97 13.90
N SER A 269 -15.00 -4.54 14.56
CA SER A 269 -13.85 -5.10 13.83
C SER A 269 -14.12 -6.52 13.34
N PHE A 270 -14.35 -6.63 12.03
CA PHE A 270 -14.44 -7.93 11.35
C PHE A 270 -13.08 -8.65 11.34
N SER A 271 -11.99 -7.93 11.03
CA SER A 271 -10.65 -8.50 10.87
C SER A 271 -10.10 -9.13 12.16
N LEU A 272 -10.53 -8.62 13.31
CA LEU A 272 -10.21 -9.20 14.60
C LEU A 272 -10.78 -10.61 14.74
N ARG A 273 -12.07 -10.79 14.45
CA ARG A 273 -12.75 -12.09 14.60
C ARG A 273 -12.24 -13.12 13.59
N GLU A 274 -11.92 -12.69 12.37
CA GLU A 274 -11.22 -13.52 11.37
C GLU A 274 -9.89 -14.06 11.91
N ARG A 275 -9.03 -13.18 12.46
CA ARG A 275 -7.73 -13.61 13.02
C ARG A 275 -7.87 -14.51 14.25
N PHE A 276 -8.91 -14.31 15.07
CA PHE A 276 -9.20 -15.21 16.20
C PHE A 276 -9.62 -16.60 15.72
N LEU A 277 -10.41 -16.69 14.66
CA LEU A 277 -10.77 -17.97 14.04
C LEU A 277 -9.55 -18.66 13.44
N GLU A 278 -8.69 -17.93 12.71
CA GLU A 278 -7.43 -18.48 12.18
C GLU A 278 -6.52 -19.02 13.28
N ILE A 279 -6.45 -18.33 14.43
CA ILE A 279 -5.70 -18.81 15.59
C ILE A 279 -6.33 -20.08 16.15
N LEU A 280 -7.66 -20.11 16.29
CA LEU A 280 -8.39 -21.28 16.78
C LEU A 280 -8.13 -22.51 15.89
N GLU A 281 -8.24 -22.35 14.57
CA GLU A 281 -7.98 -23.42 13.59
C GLU A 281 -6.52 -23.89 13.58
N ALA A 282 -5.58 -22.99 13.84
CA ALA A 282 -4.16 -23.34 13.96
C ALA A 282 -3.82 -24.02 15.29
N THR A 283 -4.71 -24.02 16.28
CA THR A 283 -4.47 -24.59 17.61
C THR A 283 -5.41 -25.74 17.93
N ASP A 284 -4.87 -26.95 18.14
CA ASP A 284 -5.64 -28.13 18.56
C ASP A 284 -6.14 -28.02 20.03
N LEU A 285 -7.09 -27.12 20.28
CA LEU A 285 -7.74 -26.93 21.58
C LEU A 285 -8.89 -27.92 21.79
N ALA A 286 -9.30 -28.12 23.04
CA ALA A 286 -10.48 -28.93 23.37
C ALA A 286 -11.73 -28.11 23.06
N TYR A 287 -12.81 -28.80 22.64
CA TYR A 287 -14.09 -28.18 22.29
C TYR A 287 -13.93 -27.00 21.30
N SER A 288 -12.99 -27.14 20.34
CA SER A 288 -12.73 -26.14 19.30
C SER A 288 -13.98 -25.86 18.47
N GLU A 289 -14.83 -26.87 18.25
CA GLU A 289 -16.09 -26.75 17.51
C GLU A 289 -17.10 -25.83 18.23
N ASP A 290 -17.29 -25.97 19.54
CA ASP A 290 -18.21 -25.12 20.30
C ASP A 290 -17.81 -23.63 20.24
N MET A 291 -16.51 -23.35 20.37
CA MET A 291 -15.99 -21.99 20.26
C MET A 291 -16.05 -21.46 18.82
N ARG A 292 -15.81 -22.32 17.83
CA ARG A 292 -15.95 -22.00 16.41
C ARG A 292 -17.40 -21.62 16.08
N GLU A 293 -18.37 -22.46 16.47
CA GLU A 293 -19.79 -22.20 16.28
C GLU A 293 -20.21 -20.89 16.94
N ARG A 294 -19.70 -20.62 18.15
CA ARG A 294 -19.94 -19.35 18.84
C ARG A 294 -19.42 -18.15 18.05
N ILE A 295 -18.16 -18.18 17.60
CA ILE A 295 -17.56 -17.10 16.81
C ILE A 295 -18.36 -16.88 15.52
N LEU A 296 -18.71 -17.95 14.80
CA LEU A 296 -19.51 -17.88 13.57
C LEU A 296 -20.91 -17.29 13.83
N SER A 297 -21.57 -17.67 14.93
CA SER A 297 -22.87 -17.11 15.30
C SER A 297 -22.79 -15.61 15.63
N ASP A 298 -21.75 -15.18 16.35
CA ASP A 298 -21.51 -13.76 16.64
C ASP A 298 -21.20 -12.98 15.37
N MET A 299 -20.42 -13.55 14.44
CA MET A 299 -20.10 -12.93 13.16
C MET A 299 -21.35 -12.80 12.27
N LYS A 300 -22.22 -13.82 12.23
CA LYS A 300 -23.50 -13.75 11.50
C LYS A 300 -24.42 -12.69 12.10
N ARG A 301 -24.51 -12.59 13.42
CA ARG A 301 -25.33 -11.58 14.11
C ARG A 301 -24.88 -10.16 13.76
N ASP A 302 -23.57 -9.92 13.81
CA ASP A 302 -23.05 -8.55 13.77
C ASP A 302 -22.71 -8.06 12.35
N PHE A 303 -22.31 -8.96 11.43
CA PHE A 303 -21.81 -8.60 10.09
C PHE A 303 -22.65 -9.16 8.92
N SER A 304 -23.81 -9.76 9.17
CA SER A 304 -24.68 -10.28 8.08
C SER A 304 -25.11 -9.23 7.04
N LYS A 305 -25.05 -7.94 7.40
CA LYS A 305 -25.34 -6.83 6.48
C LYS A 305 -24.15 -6.45 5.59
N ASP A 306 -22.94 -6.88 5.93
CA ASP A 306 -21.73 -6.49 5.23
C ASP A 306 -21.37 -7.51 4.13
N PRO A 307 -21.23 -7.08 2.87
CA PRO A 307 -20.84 -7.97 1.76
C PRO A 307 -19.55 -8.77 1.99
N LYS A 308 -18.59 -8.17 2.72
CA LYS A 308 -17.28 -8.79 3.01
C LYS A 308 -17.38 -10.04 3.89
N TYR A 309 -18.36 -10.08 4.79
CA TYR A 309 -18.57 -11.25 5.65
C TYR A 309 -18.93 -12.49 4.83
N TRP A 310 -19.82 -12.33 3.87
CA TRP A 310 -20.28 -13.43 3.01
C TRP A 310 -19.20 -13.93 2.06
N GLU A 311 -18.40 -13.03 1.49
CA GLU A 311 -17.21 -13.42 0.70
C GLU A 311 -16.21 -14.20 1.54
N TRP A 312 -15.93 -13.75 2.77
CA TRP A 312 -15.07 -14.45 3.68
C TRP A 312 -15.62 -15.83 4.05
N LEU A 313 -16.91 -15.93 4.37
CA LEU A 313 -17.55 -17.19 4.76
C LEU A 313 -17.53 -18.22 3.60
N ALA A 314 -17.76 -17.77 2.36
CA ALA A 314 -17.60 -18.61 1.18
C ALA A 314 -16.15 -19.09 0.99
N ARG A 315 -15.15 -18.23 1.27
CA ARG A 315 -13.72 -18.61 1.22
C ARG A 315 -13.31 -19.54 2.35
N LEU A 316 -13.92 -19.40 3.52
CA LEU A 316 -13.67 -20.22 4.69
C LEU A 316 -14.07 -21.69 4.42
N GLU A 317 -15.26 -21.91 3.84
CA GLU A 317 -15.71 -23.25 3.44
C GLU A 317 -14.80 -23.90 2.39
N LEU A 318 -14.17 -23.11 1.52
CA LEU A 318 -13.17 -23.62 0.57
C LEU A 318 -11.84 -24.02 1.23
N ARG A 319 -11.53 -23.50 2.43
CA ARG A 319 -10.24 -23.73 3.12
C ARG A 319 -10.25 -24.95 4.04
N HIS A 320 -11.37 -25.28 4.68
CA HIS A 320 -11.43 -26.30 5.75
C HIS A 320 -11.11 -27.74 5.37
N SER A 321 -10.90 -28.06 4.10
CA SER A 321 -10.56 -29.42 3.67
C SER A 321 -9.23 -29.53 2.94
N GLN A 322 -8.43 -28.46 2.87
CA GLN A 322 -7.04 -28.59 2.39
C GLN A 322 -6.14 -29.37 3.38
N SER A 323 -6.60 -29.55 4.63
CA SER A 323 -5.93 -30.32 5.67
C SER A 323 -6.20 -31.83 5.62
N SER A 324 -7.22 -32.30 4.89
CA SER A 324 -7.51 -33.73 4.71
C SER A 324 -6.91 -34.24 3.40
N GLN A 325 -6.00 -35.22 3.48
CA GLN A 325 -5.34 -35.90 2.35
C GLN A 325 -6.27 -36.17 1.15
N GLY A 326 -5.80 -35.84 -0.06
CA GLY A 326 -6.29 -36.36 -1.34
C GLY A 326 -7.62 -35.77 -1.81
N ILE A 327 -7.55 -34.72 -2.63
CA ILE A 327 -8.73 -34.10 -3.23
C ILE A 327 -9.34 -35.07 -4.26
N SER A 328 -10.49 -35.64 -3.96
CA SER A 328 -11.39 -36.23 -4.96
C SER A 328 -12.18 -35.11 -5.64
N ASP A 329 -12.39 -35.19 -6.96
CA ASP A 329 -13.13 -34.18 -7.75
C ASP A 329 -14.55 -33.94 -7.20
N ASP A 330 -15.18 -34.97 -6.62
CA ASP A 330 -16.51 -34.90 -6.02
C ASP A 330 -16.54 -34.00 -4.76
N LEU A 331 -15.47 -34.03 -3.94
CA LEU A 331 -15.38 -33.21 -2.72
C LEU A 331 -15.27 -31.72 -3.06
N MET A 332 -14.56 -31.37 -4.14
CA MET A 332 -14.47 -29.99 -4.63
C MET A 332 -15.81 -29.49 -5.15
N LEU A 333 -16.58 -30.35 -5.82
CA LEU A 333 -17.91 -29.98 -6.33
C LEU A 333 -18.89 -29.71 -5.19
N GLU A 334 -18.90 -30.53 -4.14
CA GLU A 334 -19.71 -30.31 -2.94
C GLU A 334 -19.34 -29.00 -2.22
N GLN A 335 -18.05 -28.67 -2.15
CA GLN A 335 -17.56 -27.41 -1.56
C GLN A 335 -18.00 -26.19 -2.37
N LEU A 336 -17.88 -26.25 -3.70
CA LEU A 336 -18.36 -25.19 -4.58
C LEU A 336 -19.87 -25.00 -4.44
N GLN A 337 -20.64 -26.09 -4.33
CA GLN A 337 -22.08 -26.02 -4.09
C GLN A 337 -22.43 -25.39 -2.74
N LYS A 338 -21.67 -25.69 -1.67
CA LYS A 338 -21.84 -25.03 -0.36
C LYS A 338 -21.55 -23.53 -0.45
N ALA A 339 -20.46 -23.13 -1.10
CA ALA A 339 -20.13 -21.73 -1.32
C ALA A 339 -21.21 -20.99 -2.12
N VAL A 340 -21.83 -21.64 -3.10
CA VAL A 340 -22.96 -21.06 -3.84
C VAL A 340 -24.19 -20.87 -2.98
N LYS A 341 -24.56 -21.85 -2.16
CA LYS A 341 -25.67 -21.70 -1.21
C LYS A 341 -25.45 -20.51 -0.29
N ILE A 342 -24.23 -20.31 0.18
CA ILE A 342 -23.85 -19.15 1.00
C ILE A 342 -24.10 -17.84 0.25
N TYR A 343 -23.66 -17.73 -1.00
CA TYR A 343 -23.92 -16.53 -1.80
C TYR A 343 -25.42 -16.32 -2.09
N GLU A 344 -26.18 -17.39 -2.32
CA GLU A 344 -27.63 -17.31 -2.52
C GLU A 344 -28.34 -16.82 -1.25
N GLU A 345 -28.02 -17.37 -0.08
CA GLU A 345 -28.48 -16.86 1.22
C GLU A 345 -28.10 -15.39 1.41
N ALA A 346 -26.89 -15.01 0.98
CA ALA A 346 -26.43 -13.65 1.11
C ALA A 346 -27.19 -12.66 0.22
N LEU A 347 -27.61 -13.08 -0.97
CA LEU A 347 -28.44 -12.27 -1.87
C LEU A 347 -29.87 -12.07 -1.32
N GLU A 348 -30.39 -13.02 -0.53
CA GLU A 348 -31.66 -12.86 0.18
C GLU A 348 -31.56 -11.83 1.32
N VAL A 349 -30.44 -11.81 2.03
CA VAL A 349 -30.22 -10.90 3.18
C VAL A 349 -29.79 -9.50 2.72
N VAL A 350 -28.88 -9.41 1.75
CA VAL A 350 -28.29 -8.15 1.25
C VAL A 350 -28.24 -8.12 -0.28
N PRO A 351 -29.37 -7.84 -0.95
CA PRO A 351 -29.37 -7.58 -2.37
C PRO A 351 -28.66 -6.24 -2.65
N SER A 352 -27.38 -6.32 -3.02
CA SER A 352 -26.56 -5.15 -3.34
C SER A 352 -25.71 -5.41 -4.57
N SER A 353 -25.41 -4.35 -5.33
CA SER A 353 -24.53 -4.45 -6.51
C SER A 353 -23.17 -5.06 -6.16
N VAL A 354 -22.63 -4.73 -4.99
CA VAL A 354 -21.36 -5.30 -4.48
C VAL A 354 -21.46 -6.81 -4.27
N MET A 355 -22.58 -7.31 -3.73
CA MET A 355 -22.77 -8.76 -3.53
C MET A 355 -22.91 -9.52 -4.83
N PHE A 356 -23.66 -8.99 -5.80
CA PHE A 356 -23.69 -9.55 -7.14
C PHE A 356 -22.31 -9.51 -7.81
N ASP A 357 -21.53 -8.45 -7.61
CA ASP A 357 -20.15 -8.35 -8.10
C ASP A 357 -19.23 -9.42 -7.50
N LEU A 358 -19.37 -9.72 -6.22
CA LEU A 358 -18.59 -10.76 -5.54
C LEU A 358 -19.00 -12.17 -5.99
N TYR A 359 -20.32 -12.42 -6.05
CA TYR A 359 -20.84 -13.72 -6.48
C TYR A 359 -20.50 -14.02 -7.94
N THR A 360 -20.65 -13.04 -8.84
CA THR A 360 -20.32 -13.20 -10.27
C THR A 360 -18.83 -13.40 -10.49
N LYS A 361 -17.95 -12.72 -9.73
CA LYS A 361 -16.50 -12.99 -9.78
C LYS A 361 -16.16 -14.40 -9.34
N PHE A 362 -16.74 -14.86 -8.22
CA PHE A 362 -16.55 -16.21 -7.72
C PHE A 362 -16.95 -17.24 -8.78
N LEU A 363 -18.16 -17.11 -9.35
CA LEU A 363 -18.63 -18.02 -10.41
C LEU A 363 -17.77 -17.94 -11.68
N MET A 364 -17.30 -16.75 -12.08
CA MET A 364 -16.40 -16.60 -13.23
C MET A 364 -15.04 -17.27 -13.00
N ASP A 365 -14.46 -17.17 -11.80
CA ASP A 365 -13.21 -17.85 -11.45
C ASP A 365 -13.38 -19.38 -11.47
N VAL A 366 -14.57 -19.89 -11.17
CA VAL A 366 -14.92 -21.32 -11.28
C VAL A 366 -15.09 -21.75 -12.75
N VAL A 367 -15.70 -20.91 -13.58
CA VAL A 367 -15.95 -21.21 -15.01
C VAL A 367 -14.69 -21.05 -15.87
N VAL A 368 -13.78 -20.13 -15.52
CA VAL A 368 -12.54 -19.85 -16.25
C VAL A 368 -11.34 -19.90 -15.29
N PRO A 369 -10.78 -21.10 -15.01
CA PRO A 369 -9.53 -21.20 -14.26
C PRO A 369 -8.41 -20.48 -15.01
N LYS A 370 -7.65 -19.64 -14.30
CA LYS A 370 -6.54 -18.85 -14.88
C LYS A 370 -5.32 -19.68 -15.28
N ASP A 371 -5.25 -20.92 -14.82
CA ASP A 371 -4.18 -21.85 -15.15
C ASP A 371 -4.66 -22.86 -16.19
N GLY A 372 -3.99 -22.90 -17.34
CA GLY A 372 -4.27 -23.82 -18.46
C GLY A 372 -4.03 -25.30 -18.16
N ASN A 373 -4.03 -25.70 -16.89
CA ASN A 373 -3.95 -27.08 -16.42
C ASN A 373 -4.73 -27.20 -15.12
N THR A 374 -5.97 -27.67 -15.19
CA THR A 374 -6.51 -28.87 -14.50
C THR A 374 -7.95 -29.03 -15.02
N GLN A 375 -8.31 -30.25 -15.41
CA GLN A 375 -9.66 -30.61 -15.86
C GLN A 375 -10.67 -30.29 -14.76
N LEU A 376 -11.43 -29.20 -14.89
CA LEU A 376 -12.75 -29.07 -14.26
C LEU A 376 -13.80 -29.10 -15.38
N CYS A 377 -13.93 -30.27 -15.99
CA CYS A 377 -14.86 -30.54 -17.08
C CYS A 377 -15.79 -31.67 -16.65
N VAL A 378 -16.81 -31.34 -15.86
CA VAL A 378 -18.02 -32.18 -15.75
C VAL A 378 -19.31 -31.33 -15.76
N CYS A 379 -19.32 -30.07 -15.28
CA CYS A 379 -20.56 -29.28 -15.18
C CYS A 379 -20.42 -27.79 -15.57
N THR A 380 -19.70 -27.46 -16.64
CA THR A 380 -19.57 -26.04 -17.07
C THR A 380 -20.93 -25.41 -17.41
N GLU A 381 -21.87 -26.18 -17.96
CA GLU A 381 -23.21 -25.70 -18.34
C GLU A 381 -24.07 -25.34 -17.12
N ASP A 382 -24.00 -26.10 -16.02
CA ASP A 382 -24.73 -25.82 -14.78
C ASP A 382 -24.20 -24.55 -14.10
N TRP A 383 -22.88 -24.32 -14.13
CA TRP A 383 -22.28 -23.12 -13.57
C TRP A 383 -22.57 -21.88 -14.41
N ILE A 384 -22.58 -22.02 -15.74
CA ILE A 384 -22.96 -20.95 -16.66
C ILE A 384 -24.45 -20.58 -16.47
N SER A 385 -25.34 -21.56 -16.33
CA SER A 385 -26.77 -21.28 -16.08
C SER A 385 -26.99 -20.59 -14.72
N ARG A 386 -26.31 -21.03 -13.65
CA ARG A 386 -26.32 -20.34 -12.35
C ARG A 386 -25.78 -18.91 -12.45
N LEU A 387 -24.74 -18.68 -13.24
CA LEU A 387 -24.19 -17.36 -13.47
C LEU A 387 -25.16 -16.45 -14.24
N LEU A 388 -25.82 -16.97 -15.29
CA LEU A 388 -26.83 -16.23 -16.04
C LEU A 388 -28.03 -15.86 -15.15
N THR A 389 -28.54 -16.81 -14.37
CA THR A 389 -29.63 -16.53 -13.42
C THR A 389 -29.23 -15.52 -12.34
N ALA A 390 -27.95 -15.48 -11.93
CA ALA A 390 -27.46 -14.46 -11.01
C ALA A 390 -27.51 -13.05 -11.63
N TYR A 391 -27.14 -12.91 -12.91
CA TYR A 391 -27.24 -11.64 -13.62
C TYR A 391 -28.69 -11.22 -13.87
N GLU A 392 -29.56 -12.15 -14.25
CA GLU A 392 -31.00 -11.88 -14.40
C GLU A 392 -31.65 -11.45 -13.08
N LYS A 393 -31.29 -12.09 -11.96
CA LYS A 393 -31.71 -11.66 -10.61
C LYS A 393 -31.21 -10.25 -10.28
N ALA A 394 -29.98 -9.92 -10.65
CA ALA A 394 -29.43 -8.57 -10.43
C ALA A 394 -30.18 -7.48 -11.22
N GLU A 395 -30.62 -7.82 -12.45
CA GLU A 395 -31.44 -6.95 -13.30
C GLU A 395 -32.84 -6.76 -12.71
N LEU A 396 -33.50 -7.83 -12.27
CA LEU A 396 -34.84 -7.76 -11.64
C LEU A 396 -34.86 -6.94 -10.35
N VAL A 397 -33.78 -7.01 -9.56
CA VAL A 397 -33.65 -6.27 -8.30
C VAL A 397 -33.14 -4.83 -8.52
N GLY A 398 -32.77 -4.47 -9.76
CA GLY A 398 -32.28 -3.12 -10.10
C GLY A 398 -30.89 -2.80 -9.54
N CYS A 399 -30.10 -3.83 -9.20
CA CYS A 399 -28.77 -3.68 -8.59
C CYS A 399 -27.61 -3.76 -9.60
N MET A 400 -27.88 -3.44 -10.87
CA MET A 400 -26.90 -3.55 -11.95
C MET A 400 -25.85 -2.44 -11.88
N SER A 401 -24.59 -2.81 -11.62
CA SER A 401 -23.45 -1.89 -11.74
C SER A 401 -22.96 -1.82 -13.20
N GLU A 402 -22.27 -0.74 -13.56
CA GLU A 402 -21.67 -0.58 -14.90
C GLU A 402 -20.75 -1.76 -15.27
N ASP A 403 -19.97 -2.24 -14.29
CA ASP A 403 -19.01 -3.33 -14.47
C ASP A 403 -19.73 -4.70 -14.54
N LEU A 404 -20.80 -4.92 -13.76
CA LEU A 404 -21.63 -6.13 -13.85
C LEU A 404 -22.28 -6.27 -15.22
N ALA A 405 -22.88 -5.19 -15.73
CA ALA A 405 -23.50 -5.16 -17.04
C ALA A 405 -22.49 -5.45 -18.17
N CYS A 406 -21.28 -4.89 -18.09
CA CYS A 406 -20.22 -5.18 -19.05
C CYS A 406 -19.77 -6.64 -18.99
N ARG A 407 -19.64 -7.23 -17.78
CA ARG A 407 -19.30 -8.65 -17.62
C ARG A 407 -20.41 -9.55 -18.15
N TYR A 408 -21.67 -9.19 -17.94
CA TYR A 408 -22.81 -9.97 -18.43
C TYR A 408 -22.83 -10.04 -19.97
N ALA A 409 -22.71 -8.89 -20.64
CA ALA A 409 -22.59 -8.84 -22.10
C ALA A 409 -21.34 -9.56 -22.62
N SER A 410 -20.21 -9.46 -21.90
CA SER A 410 -18.97 -10.16 -22.26
C SER A 410 -19.09 -11.68 -22.13
N LEU A 411 -19.84 -12.18 -21.13
CA LEU A 411 -20.12 -13.60 -20.96
C LEU A 411 -20.91 -14.16 -22.15
N TYR A 412 -21.96 -13.47 -22.60
CA TYR A 412 -22.69 -13.89 -23.80
C TYR A 412 -21.81 -13.93 -25.06
N LEU A 413 -20.86 -13.01 -25.18
CA LEU A 413 -19.86 -13.02 -26.25
C LEU A 413 -18.94 -14.24 -26.17
N GLN A 414 -18.48 -14.61 -24.96
CA GLN A 414 -17.66 -15.81 -24.74
C GLN A 414 -18.42 -17.10 -25.08
N LEU A 415 -19.74 -17.14 -24.81
CA LEU A 415 -20.62 -18.26 -25.15
C LEU A 415 -21.01 -18.32 -26.63
N GLY A 416 -20.59 -17.36 -27.46
CA GLY A 416 -20.95 -17.28 -28.89
C GLY A 416 -22.38 -16.81 -29.18
N ARG A 417 -23.16 -16.43 -28.15
CA ARG A 417 -24.56 -15.96 -28.27
C ARG A 417 -24.61 -14.46 -28.59
N PHE A 418 -24.15 -14.10 -29.79
CA PHE A 418 -23.90 -12.71 -30.18
C PHE A 418 -25.16 -11.83 -30.23
N ASP A 419 -26.28 -12.35 -30.74
CA ASP A 419 -27.50 -11.56 -30.90
C ASP A 419 -28.21 -11.26 -29.58
N GLU A 420 -28.08 -12.16 -28.60
CA GLU A 420 -28.60 -11.94 -27.26
C GLU A 420 -27.74 -10.93 -26.50
N ALA A 421 -26.41 -11.01 -26.61
CA ALA A 421 -25.51 -10.01 -26.08
C ALA A 421 -25.88 -8.60 -26.59
N ARG A 422 -26.25 -8.49 -27.88
CA ARG A 422 -26.63 -7.22 -28.50
C ARG A 422 -27.98 -6.71 -27.99
N LYS A 423 -28.98 -7.58 -27.84
CA LYS A 423 -30.28 -7.22 -27.25
C LYS A 423 -30.09 -6.75 -25.81
N LEU A 424 -29.34 -7.49 -25.02
CA LEU A 424 -29.01 -7.13 -23.64
C LEU A 424 -28.30 -5.76 -23.56
N ALA A 425 -27.25 -5.56 -24.36
CA ALA A 425 -26.54 -4.29 -24.38
C ALA A 425 -27.45 -3.13 -24.81
N ARG A 426 -28.42 -3.39 -25.70
CA ARG A 426 -29.42 -2.39 -26.10
C ARG A 426 -30.33 -2.02 -24.94
N ASP A 427 -30.88 -3.02 -24.27
CA ASP A 427 -31.87 -2.85 -23.20
C ASP A 427 -31.23 -2.14 -21.99
N LEU A 428 -30.01 -2.54 -21.60
CA LEU A 428 -29.24 -1.90 -20.52
C LEU A 428 -28.82 -0.46 -20.84
N CYS A 429 -28.51 -0.15 -22.10
CA CYS A 429 -28.18 1.21 -22.54
C CYS A 429 -29.42 2.13 -22.60
N SER A 430 -30.60 1.56 -22.84
CA SER A 430 -31.86 2.31 -22.86
C SER A 430 -32.48 2.50 -21.48
N GLY A 431 -32.17 1.60 -20.53
CA GLY A 431 -32.65 1.64 -19.15
C GLY A 431 -31.74 2.42 -18.21
N ASP A 432 -31.53 1.87 -17.02
CA ASP A 432 -30.95 2.56 -15.85
C ASP A 432 -29.47 2.95 -15.98
N LEU A 433 -28.75 2.37 -16.96
CA LEU A 433 -27.32 2.58 -17.18
C LEU A 433 -26.99 3.50 -18.37
N ALA A 434 -27.93 4.36 -18.76
CA ALA A 434 -27.79 5.29 -19.88
C ALA A 434 -26.55 6.20 -19.84
N ASN A 435 -25.99 6.46 -18.65
CA ASN A 435 -24.82 7.32 -18.44
C ASN A 435 -23.47 6.57 -18.47
N SER A 436 -23.46 5.24 -18.61
CA SER A 436 -22.26 4.40 -18.53
C SER A 436 -21.47 4.39 -19.83
N SER A 437 -20.26 4.97 -19.85
CA SER A 437 -19.43 5.00 -21.06
C SER A 437 -18.92 3.62 -21.49
N LYS A 438 -18.57 2.75 -20.53
CA LYS A 438 -18.05 1.40 -20.79
C LYS A 438 -19.09 0.51 -21.48
N LEU A 439 -20.35 0.62 -21.08
CA LEU A 439 -21.45 -0.13 -21.67
C LEU A 439 -21.70 0.31 -23.13
N TRP A 440 -21.70 1.62 -23.38
CA TRP A 440 -21.83 2.18 -24.73
C TRP A 440 -20.65 1.78 -25.63
N LEU A 441 -19.43 1.71 -25.09
CA LEU A 441 -18.25 1.23 -25.80
C LEU A 441 -18.37 -0.22 -26.20
N LEU A 442 -18.78 -1.07 -25.26
CA LEU A 442 -18.98 -2.49 -25.50
C LEU A 442 -20.05 -2.68 -26.59
N ARG A 443 -21.18 -1.98 -26.47
CA ARG A 443 -22.25 -1.99 -27.48
C ARG A 443 -21.77 -1.52 -28.86
N ALA A 444 -21.08 -0.39 -28.94
CA ALA A 444 -20.56 0.14 -30.19
C ALA A 444 -19.55 -0.82 -30.83
N SER A 445 -18.66 -1.40 -30.03
CA SER A 445 -17.69 -2.39 -30.50
C SER A 445 -18.37 -3.66 -31.05
N MET A 446 -19.48 -4.09 -30.45
CA MET A 446 -20.26 -5.23 -30.92
C MET A 446 -20.94 -4.92 -32.25
N GLU A 447 -21.60 -3.78 -32.39
CA GLU A 447 -22.27 -3.40 -33.64
C GLU A 447 -21.26 -3.17 -34.79
N ILE A 448 -20.10 -2.58 -34.48
CA ILE A 448 -19.00 -2.44 -35.44
C ILE A 448 -18.47 -3.82 -35.87
N ARG A 449 -18.22 -4.73 -34.92
CA ARG A 449 -17.73 -6.08 -35.23
C ARG A 449 -18.72 -6.86 -36.09
N HIS A 450 -20.02 -6.72 -35.81
CA HIS A 450 -21.07 -7.31 -36.64
C HIS A 450 -21.04 -6.76 -38.07
N PHE A 451 -20.98 -5.44 -38.22
CA PHE A 451 -20.87 -4.78 -39.52
C PHE A 451 -19.64 -5.23 -40.32
N THR A 452 -18.49 -5.40 -39.67
CA THR A 452 -17.28 -5.88 -40.34
C THR A 452 -17.32 -7.36 -40.75
N ARG A 453 -18.13 -8.19 -40.06
CA ARG A 453 -18.22 -9.63 -40.34
C ARG A 453 -19.20 -9.94 -41.47
N ASP A 454 -20.29 -9.20 -41.55
CA ASP A 454 -21.35 -9.43 -42.53
C ASP A 454 -21.15 -8.57 -43.79
N ALA A 455 -20.26 -9.04 -44.68
CA ALA A 455 -19.94 -8.39 -45.96
C ALA A 455 -21.17 -8.09 -46.85
N LEU A 456 -22.28 -8.81 -46.67
CA LEU A 456 -23.54 -8.62 -47.41
C LEU A 456 -24.40 -7.47 -46.87
N SER A 457 -24.10 -6.94 -45.68
CA SER A 457 -24.91 -5.93 -44.97
C SER A 457 -24.25 -4.54 -44.89
N GLN A 458 -23.17 -4.32 -45.64
CA GLN A 458 -22.45 -3.04 -45.76
C GLN A 458 -23.25 -2.00 -46.55
N SER A 459 -24.46 -1.72 -46.07
CA SER A 459 -25.36 -0.73 -46.63
C SER A 459 -25.15 0.63 -45.96
N LYS A 460 -25.43 1.72 -46.66
CA LYS A 460 -25.45 3.06 -46.07
C LYS A 460 -26.39 3.15 -44.85
N ALA A 461 -27.48 2.40 -44.86
CA ALA A 461 -28.45 2.33 -43.77
C ALA A 461 -27.89 1.70 -42.47
N SER A 462 -26.99 0.71 -42.57
CA SER A 462 -26.33 0.13 -41.38
C SER A 462 -25.26 1.07 -40.81
N LEU A 463 -24.58 1.83 -41.66
CA LEU A 463 -23.69 2.92 -41.21
C LEU A 463 -24.46 4.07 -40.53
N ASP A 464 -25.61 4.47 -41.08
CA ASP A 464 -26.50 5.46 -40.46
C ASP A 464 -27.01 4.98 -39.08
N SER A 465 -27.32 3.68 -38.95
CA SER A 465 -27.71 3.08 -37.68
C SER A 465 -26.58 3.15 -36.64
N ILE A 466 -25.35 2.75 -37.00
CA ILE A 466 -24.18 2.81 -36.11
C ILE A 466 -23.87 4.26 -35.73
N PHE A 467 -23.96 5.18 -36.68
CA PHE A 467 -23.77 6.61 -36.42
C PHE A 467 -24.83 7.16 -35.47
N GLY A 468 -26.10 6.77 -35.66
CA GLY A 468 -27.19 7.09 -34.75
C GLY A 468 -26.93 6.59 -33.32
N LEU A 469 -26.46 5.35 -33.18
CA LEU A 469 -26.11 4.77 -31.87
C LEU A 469 -25.00 5.54 -31.15
N ILE A 470 -23.92 5.85 -31.87
CA ILE A 470 -22.80 6.61 -31.31
C ILE A 470 -23.23 8.03 -30.96
N ARG A 471 -24.06 8.66 -31.79
CA ARG A 471 -24.63 9.98 -31.49
C ARG A 471 -25.45 9.96 -30.21
N ASP A 472 -26.33 8.98 -30.06
CA ASP A 472 -27.20 8.87 -28.90
C ASP A 472 -26.38 8.54 -27.63
N ALA A 473 -25.30 7.77 -27.75
CA ALA A 473 -24.33 7.53 -26.68
C ALA A 473 -23.61 8.81 -26.25
N LEU A 474 -23.08 9.57 -27.20
CA LEU A 474 -22.35 10.82 -26.95
C LEU A 474 -23.25 11.95 -26.42
N ALA A 475 -24.54 11.90 -26.70
CA ALA A 475 -25.52 12.84 -26.12
C ALA A 475 -25.82 12.54 -24.63
N LYS A 476 -25.74 11.28 -24.22
CA LYS A 476 -26.07 10.83 -22.86
C LYS A 476 -24.85 10.76 -21.93
N VAL A 477 -23.67 10.49 -22.46
CA VAL A 477 -22.45 10.31 -21.66
C VAL A 477 -21.70 11.64 -21.47
N PRO A 478 -21.28 12.00 -20.24
CA PRO A 478 -20.50 13.21 -20.00
C PRO A 478 -19.10 13.12 -20.67
N LEU A 479 -18.59 14.27 -21.12
CA LEU A 479 -17.31 14.37 -21.86
C LEU A 479 -16.10 13.83 -21.11
N SER A 480 -16.12 13.84 -19.78
CA SER A 480 -15.05 13.31 -18.93
C SER A 480 -14.85 11.79 -19.04
N LYS A 481 -15.89 11.05 -19.45
CA LYS A 481 -15.88 9.58 -19.53
C LYS A 481 -15.98 9.05 -20.96
N SER A 482 -16.13 9.91 -21.97
CA SER A 482 -16.38 9.52 -23.36
C SER A 482 -15.15 9.58 -24.29
N GLU A 483 -13.94 9.75 -23.75
CA GLU A 483 -12.68 9.75 -24.52
C GLU A 483 -12.58 8.57 -25.50
N GLU A 484 -12.74 7.35 -24.99
CA GLU A 484 -12.61 6.14 -25.79
C GLU A 484 -13.74 6.02 -26.84
N LEU A 485 -14.93 6.57 -26.55
CA LEU A 485 -16.06 6.56 -27.49
C LEU A 485 -15.77 7.47 -28.67
N TRP A 486 -15.24 8.66 -28.40
CA TRP A 486 -14.83 9.61 -29.43
C TRP A 486 -13.69 9.05 -30.29
N LEU A 487 -12.66 8.47 -29.67
CA LEU A 487 -11.55 7.86 -30.41
C LEU A 487 -12.01 6.67 -31.27
N MET A 488 -12.92 5.83 -30.76
CA MET A 488 -13.52 4.74 -31.53
C MET A 488 -14.33 5.26 -32.72
N ALA A 489 -15.17 6.28 -32.49
CA ALA A 489 -15.99 6.88 -33.54
C ALA A 489 -15.13 7.53 -34.64
N LEU A 490 -14.12 8.31 -34.27
CA LEU A 490 -13.21 8.96 -35.22
C LEU A 490 -12.45 7.93 -36.06
N LYS A 491 -11.93 6.86 -35.44
CA LYS A 491 -11.24 5.78 -36.15
C LYS A 491 -12.15 5.03 -37.11
N PHE A 492 -13.38 4.69 -36.69
CA PHE A 492 -14.30 3.91 -37.50
C PHE A 492 -14.84 4.69 -38.71
N PHE A 493 -15.22 5.96 -38.52
CA PHE A 493 -15.73 6.81 -39.60
C PHE A 493 -14.62 7.56 -40.36
N ALA A 494 -13.35 7.15 -40.22
CA ALA A 494 -12.24 7.82 -40.87
C ALA A 494 -12.36 7.86 -42.40
N LEU A 495 -12.85 6.77 -43.00
CA LEU A 495 -12.91 6.60 -44.45
C LEU A 495 -14.09 7.34 -45.10
N GLU A 496 -15.14 7.67 -44.35
CA GLU A 496 -16.37 8.28 -44.86
C GLU A 496 -16.45 9.77 -44.50
N ARG A 497 -16.38 10.67 -45.50
CA ARG A 497 -16.33 12.13 -45.28
C ARG A 497 -17.62 12.69 -44.65
N ASP A 498 -18.78 12.24 -45.10
CA ASP A 498 -20.07 12.76 -44.63
C ASP A 498 -20.28 12.56 -43.11
N TYR A 499 -19.77 11.46 -42.55
CA TYR A 499 -19.89 11.17 -41.12
C TYR A 499 -18.77 11.83 -40.31
N SER A 500 -17.54 11.91 -40.86
CA SER A 500 -16.46 12.63 -40.17
C SER A 500 -16.80 14.10 -39.95
N ASP A 501 -17.40 14.75 -40.94
CA ASP A 501 -17.76 16.17 -40.83
C ASP A 501 -18.86 16.39 -39.78
N LYS A 502 -19.85 15.48 -39.74
CA LYS A 502 -20.87 15.48 -38.69
C LYS A 502 -20.29 15.24 -37.29
N LEU A 503 -19.31 14.34 -37.15
CA LEU A 503 -18.62 14.12 -35.87
C LEU A 503 -17.83 15.34 -35.42
N VAL A 504 -17.17 16.05 -36.34
CA VAL A 504 -16.44 17.28 -36.04
C VAL A 504 -17.40 18.35 -35.54
N GLU A 505 -18.53 18.59 -36.21
CA GLU A 505 -19.55 19.55 -35.73
C GLU A 505 -20.12 19.15 -34.35
N MET A 506 -20.37 17.87 -34.14
CA MET A 506 -20.80 17.37 -32.83
C MET A 506 -19.74 17.60 -31.74
N SER A 507 -18.46 17.42 -32.05
CA SER A 507 -17.38 17.66 -31.09
C SER A 507 -17.28 19.14 -30.69
N ILE A 508 -17.47 20.07 -31.65
CA ILE A 508 -17.48 21.51 -31.38
C ILE A 508 -18.65 21.88 -30.46
N THR A 509 -19.86 21.37 -30.76
CA THR A 509 -21.03 21.64 -29.92
C THR A 509 -20.92 21.00 -28.53
N ALA A 510 -20.25 19.86 -28.40
CA ALA A 510 -20.03 19.21 -27.11
C ALA A 510 -19.02 20.01 -26.25
N VAL A 511 -17.88 20.39 -26.83
CA VAL A 511 -16.86 21.22 -26.16
C VAL A 511 -17.42 22.59 -25.74
N ALA A 512 -18.25 23.20 -26.58
CA ALA A 512 -18.92 24.46 -26.27
C ALA A 512 -19.87 24.36 -25.06
N LYS A 513 -20.51 23.20 -24.84
CA LYS A 513 -21.43 22.96 -23.72
C LYS A 513 -20.72 22.65 -22.40
N SER A 514 -19.46 22.20 -22.43
CA SER A 514 -18.71 21.79 -21.23
C SER A 514 -17.64 22.80 -20.80
N ALA A 515 -17.77 24.06 -21.20
CA ALA A 515 -16.80 25.10 -20.89
C ALA A 515 -16.70 25.31 -19.37
N GLY A 516 -15.55 24.98 -18.76
CA GLY A 516 -15.25 25.28 -17.36
C GLY A 516 -14.68 24.15 -16.48
N SER A 517 -14.35 22.98 -17.02
CA SER A 517 -13.73 21.89 -16.24
C SER A 517 -12.41 21.42 -16.87
N ASP A 518 -11.35 21.46 -16.07
CA ASP A 518 -10.02 20.95 -16.42
C ASP A 518 -10.05 19.42 -16.55
N TYR A 519 -10.37 18.93 -17.76
CA TYR A 519 -10.31 17.51 -18.06
C TYR A 519 -8.91 17.14 -18.56
N ARG A 520 -8.41 15.99 -18.08
CA ARG A 520 -7.14 15.41 -18.54
C ARG A 520 -7.19 15.03 -20.04
N PHE A 521 -8.37 14.75 -20.57
CA PHE A 521 -8.59 14.47 -22.00
C PHE A 521 -9.13 15.68 -22.73
N SER A 522 -8.44 16.05 -23.81
CA SER A 522 -8.81 17.14 -24.69
C SER A 522 -9.36 16.62 -25.99
N LEU A 523 -10.69 16.59 -26.09
CA LEU A 523 -11.39 16.17 -27.29
C LEU A 523 -11.02 17.05 -28.49
N SER A 524 -10.87 18.36 -28.29
CA SER A 524 -10.48 19.32 -29.33
C SER A 524 -9.12 18.98 -29.93
N SER A 525 -8.14 18.63 -29.09
CA SER A 525 -6.85 18.14 -29.57
C SER A 525 -6.96 16.83 -30.36
N ALA A 526 -7.72 15.86 -29.88
CA ALA A 526 -7.81 14.55 -30.52
C ALA A 526 -8.42 14.66 -31.92
N VAL A 527 -9.43 15.53 -32.07
CA VAL A 527 -10.06 15.86 -33.35
C VAL A 527 -9.09 16.56 -34.29
N VAL A 528 -8.33 17.57 -33.81
CA VAL A 528 -7.32 18.27 -34.64
C VAL A 528 -6.26 17.31 -35.16
N ASN A 529 -5.74 16.40 -34.32
CA ASN A 529 -4.78 15.38 -34.75
C ASN A 529 -5.37 14.42 -35.78
N PHE A 530 -6.63 14.01 -35.60
CA PHE A 530 -7.33 13.14 -36.54
C PHE A 530 -7.48 13.80 -37.92
N ILE A 531 -7.89 15.06 -37.97
CA ILE A 531 -8.01 15.82 -39.24
C ILE A 531 -6.65 16.03 -39.88
N LEU A 532 -5.62 16.33 -39.08
CA LEU A 532 -4.25 16.49 -39.57
C LEU A 532 -3.77 15.23 -40.31
N HIS A 533 -4.10 14.04 -39.80
CA HIS A 533 -3.75 12.77 -40.45
C HIS A 533 -4.59 12.46 -41.70
N LYS A 534 -5.83 12.96 -41.79
CA LYS A 534 -6.78 12.63 -42.85
C LYS A 534 -6.76 13.62 -44.02
N ASP A 535 -7.03 14.89 -43.74
CA ASP A 535 -7.29 15.94 -44.74
C ASP A 535 -6.12 16.93 -44.85
N GLY A 536 -5.15 16.84 -43.93
CA GLY A 536 -3.90 17.58 -43.97
C GLY A 536 -3.94 18.91 -43.20
N LEU A 537 -2.86 19.67 -43.33
CA LEU A 537 -2.56 20.80 -42.44
C LEU A 537 -3.53 21.98 -42.57
N GLN A 538 -3.97 22.32 -43.78
CA GLN A 538 -4.81 23.51 -44.00
C GLN A 538 -6.21 23.36 -43.39
N ASP A 539 -6.79 22.17 -43.45
CA ASP A 539 -8.10 21.91 -42.86
C ASP A 539 -8.02 21.72 -41.34
N ALA A 540 -6.91 21.17 -40.84
CA ALA A 540 -6.61 21.17 -39.40
C ALA A 540 -6.52 22.61 -38.85
N ARG A 541 -5.95 23.55 -39.61
CA ARG A 541 -5.89 24.98 -39.23
C ARG A 541 -7.25 25.63 -39.08
N LYS A 542 -8.13 25.45 -40.07
CA LYS A 542 -9.51 25.96 -40.01
C LYS A 542 -10.26 25.41 -38.79
N ILE A 543 -10.03 24.16 -38.43
CA ILE A 543 -10.77 23.51 -37.36
C ILE A 543 -10.21 23.89 -35.98
N TYR A 544 -8.90 23.99 -35.79
CA TYR A 544 -8.40 24.51 -34.51
C TYR A 544 -8.78 25.99 -34.33
N GLU A 545 -8.81 26.81 -35.38
CA GLU A 545 -9.27 28.21 -35.28
C GLU A 545 -10.72 28.29 -34.78
N ARG A 546 -11.58 27.37 -35.24
CA ARG A 546 -12.96 27.25 -34.74
C ARG A 546 -13.03 26.83 -33.28
N PHE A 547 -12.14 25.95 -32.81
CA PHE A 547 -12.06 25.58 -31.39
C PHE A 547 -11.51 26.71 -30.51
N LEU A 548 -10.55 27.49 -31.01
CA LEU A 548 -9.98 28.64 -30.32
C LEU A 548 -10.95 29.83 -30.23
N ALA A 549 -11.92 29.91 -31.13
CA ALA A 549 -12.99 30.91 -31.08
C ALA A 549 -14.04 30.64 -29.99
N LEU A 550 -13.94 29.52 -29.26
CA LEU A 550 -14.86 29.20 -28.15
C LEU A 550 -14.49 29.99 -26.87
N PRO A 551 -15.44 30.26 -25.96
CA PRO A 551 -15.25 31.15 -24.82
C PRO A 551 -14.12 30.75 -23.85
N HIS A 552 -13.82 29.45 -23.75
CA HIS A 552 -12.77 28.90 -22.89
C HIS A 552 -12.04 27.74 -23.61
N PRO A 553 -11.04 28.03 -24.46
CA PRO A 553 -10.27 26.99 -25.14
C PRO A 553 -9.35 26.27 -24.15
N ASP A 554 -9.33 24.94 -24.22
CA ASP A 554 -8.53 24.08 -23.35
C ASP A 554 -7.02 24.35 -23.50
N LEU A 555 -6.29 24.49 -22.38
CA LEU A 555 -4.84 24.70 -22.36
C LEU A 555 -4.08 23.63 -23.16
N SER A 556 -4.55 22.39 -23.11
CA SER A 556 -3.91 21.28 -23.82
C SER A 556 -4.12 21.33 -25.34
N LEU A 557 -5.18 22.02 -25.81
CA LEU A 557 -5.36 22.36 -27.22
C LEU A 557 -4.28 23.37 -27.65
N TYR A 558 -4.07 24.43 -26.87
CA TYR A 558 -3.03 25.42 -27.14
C TYR A 558 -1.65 24.77 -27.24
N ARG A 559 -1.26 23.94 -26.26
CA ARG A 559 0.04 23.25 -26.28
C ARG A 559 0.24 22.42 -27.55
N LYS A 560 -0.75 21.65 -27.97
CA LYS A 560 -0.63 20.80 -29.16
C LYS A 560 -0.69 21.58 -30.46
N CYS A 561 -1.50 22.63 -30.57
CA CYS A 561 -1.48 23.53 -31.73
C CYS A 561 -0.13 24.23 -31.85
N ILE A 562 0.46 24.66 -30.72
CA ILE A 562 1.80 25.24 -30.66
C ILE A 562 2.85 24.23 -31.09
N GLU A 563 2.82 23.00 -30.55
CA GLU A 563 3.75 21.92 -30.95
C GLU A 563 3.67 21.64 -32.46
N LEU A 564 2.46 21.57 -33.03
CA LEU A 564 2.26 21.37 -34.46
C LEU A 564 2.90 22.49 -35.29
N GLU A 565 2.60 23.75 -34.97
CA GLU A 565 3.15 24.89 -35.70
C GLU A 565 4.67 25.05 -35.50
N GLN A 566 5.21 24.70 -34.33
CA GLN A 566 6.65 24.67 -34.07
C GLN A 566 7.37 23.57 -34.86
N ASN A 567 6.80 22.36 -34.91
CA ASN A 567 7.35 21.26 -35.69
C ASN A 567 7.42 21.64 -37.17
N LEU A 568 6.40 22.33 -37.68
CA LEU A 568 6.36 22.81 -39.06
C LEU A 568 7.28 24.01 -39.33
N ALA A 569 7.45 24.89 -38.35
CA ALA A 569 8.43 25.97 -38.41
C ALA A 569 9.87 25.45 -38.51
N SER A 570 10.19 24.35 -37.81
CA SER A 570 11.50 23.71 -37.89
C SER A 570 11.80 23.12 -39.28
N LEU A 571 10.75 22.82 -40.06
CA LEU A 571 10.83 22.32 -41.44
C LEU A 571 10.95 23.45 -42.49
N GLY A 572 10.98 24.72 -42.09
CA GLY A 572 11.37 25.85 -42.94
C GLY A 572 10.25 26.83 -43.34
N ASP A 573 9.04 26.68 -42.83
CA ASP A 573 7.93 27.61 -43.11
C ASP A 573 7.89 28.77 -42.10
N LYS A 574 8.25 29.98 -42.56
CA LYS A 574 8.27 31.21 -41.76
C LYS A 574 6.87 31.63 -41.29
N GLN A 575 5.81 31.22 -41.98
CA GLN A 575 4.44 31.56 -41.61
C GLN A 575 3.98 30.83 -40.34
N CYS A 576 4.49 29.61 -40.11
CA CYS A 576 4.18 28.80 -38.93
C CYS A 576 4.70 29.43 -37.63
N LEU A 577 5.85 30.12 -37.68
CA LEU A 577 6.39 30.86 -36.53
C LEU A 577 5.50 32.05 -36.13
N VAL A 578 4.97 32.77 -37.11
CA VAL A 578 4.03 33.87 -36.86
C VAL A 578 2.75 33.34 -36.25
N ASN A 579 2.25 32.19 -36.71
CA ASN A 579 1.09 31.54 -36.15
C ASN A 579 1.35 31.02 -34.72
N ALA A 580 2.52 30.43 -34.46
CA ALA A 580 2.92 29.98 -33.12
C ALA A 580 2.97 31.15 -32.13
N ARG A 581 3.52 32.31 -32.52
CA ARG A 581 3.49 33.54 -31.69
C ARG A 581 2.06 33.95 -31.36
N LYS A 582 1.17 34.02 -32.36
CA LYS A 582 -0.25 34.34 -32.14
C LYS A 582 -0.94 33.36 -31.20
N LEU A 583 -0.58 32.07 -31.25
CA LEU A 583 -1.11 31.04 -30.36
C LEU A 583 -0.60 31.18 -28.93
N TYR A 584 0.66 31.57 -28.73
CA TYR A 584 1.18 31.91 -27.41
C TYR A 584 0.52 33.17 -26.85
N ASP A 585 0.37 34.22 -27.66
CA ASP A 585 -0.28 35.47 -27.24
C ASP A 585 -1.74 35.23 -26.82
N SER A 586 -2.48 34.39 -27.57
CA SER A 586 -3.86 34.03 -27.21
C SER A 586 -3.94 33.10 -25.99
N ALA A 587 -3.03 32.13 -25.86
CA ALA A 587 -2.93 31.29 -24.67
C ALA A 587 -2.64 32.10 -23.41
N LEU A 588 -1.69 33.03 -23.47
CA LEU A 588 -1.30 33.89 -22.35
C LEU A 588 -2.37 34.91 -21.98
N SER A 589 -3.20 35.36 -22.94
CA SER A 589 -4.37 36.19 -22.65
C SER A 589 -5.45 35.46 -21.84
N THR A 590 -5.47 34.12 -21.91
CA THR A 590 -6.46 33.27 -21.22
C THR A 590 -5.88 32.61 -19.95
N TYR A 591 -4.58 32.28 -19.93
CA TYR A 591 -3.87 31.54 -18.88
C TYR A 591 -2.56 32.26 -18.47
N ASP A 592 -2.68 33.49 -17.97
CA ASP A 592 -1.56 34.34 -17.57
C ASP A 592 -0.76 33.80 -16.37
N GLN A 593 -1.41 33.05 -15.49
CA GLN A 593 -0.84 32.46 -14.27
C GLN A 593 0.09 31.26 -14.51
N ASP A 594 0.11 30.70 -15.72
CA ASP A 594 0.75 29.42 -15.99
C ASP A 594 2.24 29.60 -16.34
N LEU A 595 3.13 29.47 -15.34
CA LEU A 595 4.57 29.73 -15.46
C LEU A 595 5.26 28.89 -16.55
N SER A 596 4.72 27.69 -16.82
CA SER A 596 5.27 26.77 -17.83
C SER A 596 5.09 27.27 -19.26
N LEU A 597 3.96 27.92 -19.57
CA LEU A 597 3.72 28.50 -20.89
C LEU A 597 4.70 29.64 -21.19
N TRP A 598 4.97 30.49 -20.19
CA TRP A 598 5.96 31.55 -20.29
C TRP A 598 7.37 31.03 -20.54
N GLN A 599 7.76 29.94 -19.85
CA GLN A 599 9.05 29.28 -20.07
C GLN A 599 9.15 28.70 -21.49
N ASP A 600 8.09 28.04 -21.98
CA ASP A 600 8.05 27.46 -23.31
C ASP A 600 8.12 28.54 -24.39
N TYR A 601 7.37 29.65 -24.23
CA TYR A 601 7.40 30.78 -25.14
C TYR A 601 8.79 31.42 -25.22
N TYR A 602 9.43 31.64 -24.06
CA TYR A 602 10.80 32.13 -23.98
C TYR A 602 11.79 31.19 -24.68
N SER A 603 11.65 29.89 -24.48
CA SER A 603 12.51 28.89 -25.11
C SER A 603 12.38 28.89 -26.65
N MET A 604 11.17 29.12 -27.16
CA MET A 604 10.90 29.22 -28.59
C MET A 604 11.53 30.48 -29.18
N GLU A 605 11.36 31.63 -28.53
CA GLU A 605 11.96 32.89 -28.99
C GLU A 605 13.49 32.85 -28.99
N ILE A 606 14.14 32.21 -28.01
CA ILE A 606 15.60 32.01 -28.05
C ILE A 606 16.03 31.16 -29.24
N LYS A 607 15.30 30.08 -29.52
CA LYS A 607 15.64 29.16 -30.63
C LYS A 607 15.46 29.83 -32.00
N VAL A 608 14.49 30.73 -32.13
CA VAL A 608 14.14 31.42 -33.38
C VAL A 608 14.94 32.71 -33.57
N ASN A 609 15.25 33.43 -32.49
CA ASN A 609 15.77 34.79 -32.54
C ASN A 609 17.21 34.86 -32.01
N THR A 610 18.18 34.79 -32.92
CA THR A 610 19.58 35.16 -32.64
C THR A 610 19.81 36.68 -32.63
N GLY A 611 18.78 37.50 -32.40
CA GLY A 611 18.95 38.95 -32.27
C GLY A 611 17.67 39.74 -31.96
N PHE A 612 17.65 40.34 -30.76
CA PHE A 612 16.86 41.51 -30.36
C PHE A 612 15.33 41.50 -30.55
N ALA A 613 14.63 41.11 -29.48
CA ALA A 613 13.33 41.69 -29.10
C ALA A 613 13.36 42.02 -27.58
N PHE A 614 13.97 43.17 -27.26
CA PHE A 614 14.23 43.65 -25.88
C PHE A 614 13.00 44.16 -25.09
N PRO A 615 11.86 44.61 -25.69
CA PRO A 615 10.75 45.17 -24.89
C PRO A 615 9.94 44.13 -24.09
N GLN A 616 9.62 42.98 -24.69
CA GLN A 616 8.89 41.90 -23.99
C GLN A 616 9.76 41.17 -22.95
N PHE A 617 11.08 41.33 -23.04
CA PHE A 617 12.07 40.75 -22.12
C PHE A 617 11.95 41.30 -20.69
N ILE A 618 11.55 42.57 -20.55
CA ILE A 618 11.40 43.22 -19.23
C ILE A 618 10.10 42.78 -18.55
N GLU A 619 9.00 42.62 -19.29
CA GLU A 619 7.73 42.12 -18.72
C GLU A 619 7.85 40.67 -18.24
N ILE A 620 8.50 39.79 -19.01
CA ILE A 620 8.69 38.37 -18.64
C ILE A 620 9.57 38.23 -17.39
N VAL A 621 10.66 39.02 -17.29
CA VAL A 621 11.53 39.00 -16.11
C VAL A 621 10.84 39.61 -14.88
N CYS A 622 10.03 40.66 -15.04
CA CYS A 622 9.25 41.23 -13.96
C CYS A 622 8.15 40.28 -13.43
N ILE A 623 7.54 39.45 -14.28
CA ILE A 623 6.51 38.48 -13.86
C ILE A 623 7.14 37.23 -13.23
N LEU A 624 8.25 36.71 -13.78
CA LEU A 624 8.94 35.53 -13.22
C LEU A 624 9.65 35.78 -11.88
N PHE A 625 10.01 37.03 -11.57
CA PHE A 625 10.73 37.42 -10.34
C PHE A 625 9.95 38.40 -9.44
N GLY A 626 8.65 38.58 -9.69
CA GLY A 626 7.80 39.66 -9.18
C GLY A 626 7.52 39.76 -7.68
N ASP A 627 8.15 38.97 -6.81
CA ASP A 627 8.10 39.14 -5.35
C ASP A 627 9.44 39.52 -4.70
N PHE A 628 10.51 39.66 -5.48
CA PHE A 628 11.81 40.07 -4.97
C PHE A 628 12.45 41.06 -5.93
N LEU A 629 12.15 42.36 -5.80
CA LEU A 629 13.11 43.44 -6.05
C LEU A 629 12.50 44.80 -5.69
N HIS A 630 12.79 45.24 -4.46
CA HIS A 630 12.75 46.65 -4.10
C HIS A 630 13.83 47.38 -4.90
N PHE A 631 13.43 48.31 -5.76
CA PHE A 631 14.30 49.17 -6.57
C PHE A 631 15.34 49.91 -5.71
N PHE A 632 16.62 49.85 -6.11
CA PHE A 632 17.57 50.94 -5.89
C PHE A 632 18.01 51.47 -7.26
N CYS A 633 17.48 52.64 -7.63
CA CYS A 633 17.94 53.42 -8.77
C CYS A 633 19.34 53.98 -8.50
N ILE A 634 20.33 53.59 -9.30
CA ILE A 634 21.53 54.42 -9.57
C ILE A 634 21.82 54.38 -11.08
N PRO A 635 21.87 55.53 -11.77
CA PRO A 635 22.14 55.59 -13.20
C PRO A 635 23.64 55.45 -13.46
N ASN A 636 23.98 54.66 -14.49
CA ASN A 636 25.31 54.51 -15.09
C ASN A 636 26.34 53.63 -14.34
N ARG A 637 26.06 52.31 -14.29
CA ARG A 637 26.98 51.18 -14.57
C ARG A 637 26.45 49.95 -13.83
N TRP A 638 26.07 48.91 -14.56
CA TRP A 638 25.80 47.60 -13.97
C TRP A 638 26.56 46.53 -14.74
N HIS A 639 27.66 46.06 -14.11
CA HIS A 639 28.31 44.80 -14.46
C HIS A 639 27.39 43.66 -14.07
N LEU A 640 27.15 42.71 -14.99
CA LEU A 640 26.52 41.42 -14.69
C LEU A 640 27.42 40.63 -13.73
N ALA A 641 27.00 40.49 -12.48
CA ALA A 641 27.47 39.43 -11.60
C ALA A 641 26.37 38.38 -11.49
N LEU A 642 26.48 37.33 -12.30
CA LEU A 642 25.69 36.11 -12.18
C LEU A 642 26.09 35.41 -10.87
N LEU A 643 25.24 35.49 -9.84
CA LEU A 643 25.27 34.57 -8.71
C LEU A 643 24.33 33.40 -9.02
N LEU A 644 24.88 32.38 -9.70
CA LEU A 644 24.36 31.02 -9.63
C LEU A 644 24.69 30.44 -8.25
N PRO A 645 23.74 29.90 -7.47
CA PRO A 645 24.08 29.01 -6.36
C PRO A 645 24.36 27.59 -6.90
N PRO A 646 25.11 26.76 -6.16
CA PRO A 646 25.69 25.51 -6.66
C PRO A 646 24.69 24.41 -6.99
#